data_AF-A0A1H7I5T3-F1
#
_entry.id   AF-A0A1H7I5T3-F1
#
_cell.length_a   1.000
_cell.length_b   1.000
_cell.length_c   1.000
_cell.angle_alpha   90.00
_cell.angle_beta   90.00
_cell.angle_gamma   90.00
#
_symmetry.space_group_name_H-M   'P 1'
#
loop_
_entity.id
_entity.type
_entity.pdbx_description
1 polymer ?
#
loop_
_entity_poly.entity_id
_entity_poly.type
_entity_poly.pdbx_seq_one_letter_code
_entity_poly.pdbx_strand_id
1 'polypeptide(L)'
;MPTPLPSWLRATVAGAAALAATTTGLLLAPPAGAATGAATGATTPYPNYAPTPPMGWNDWSYYQCGIDEQTILGNAHALVTTGLAKKGYDTVTIDDCWMAQQRDASGRLVANPKLFPDGMGYVGQQLHKLGLKFGIYEDAGTSTCGGYPGSLGHWQQDADLFASWGVDYVKLDGCNVPSKAGESDEQSYRDTYTAMSQALRNTHRRIVYSISAPAYFQGESNWDSVIRWSSQLGNLWREGADIALGQDTGADKWASIDYNYGYNVGLAGLQRPGRWNDPDFLLAGDSGLTRDEIQSQVSLWSMMAAPLISSTDLTHLSPAALAVLGNRDVIAVDQDRLGVQGRIVQHGAGYDVLSKPLAGGDRAVALFNSSDRAQTVTTTATRAGLHAAAGYRLEDLVSKQVTETTGVIAADVPPHATVLLRVHPGAGRGLAPSTALTWHDVSTAKSPGTYRVTLADHGATALSAPQLHLTAPHGWTVSPTTITLPRIPAGGAASATVHVHGPQAAPGTTVTAIHATASYRAGSARVDTVAGEQTIVEVVPFPSLAAAFDNVGATSESDTTPGNFDGGGDSYSTQALAKAGATPGATISANGLTFSWPSAAPGTPDNVSASGQAITLGGKGSALGFLGAEAGFVSGTVTVTYTDGTTSTGQLGFPNWCCAPTDAYGAKTAFTTDHRNTPTGPANFGISYGVFTNTVPLTPGKTVATVTLPNAPAIHVFALTVQP
;
A
#
# COMPACT_ATOMS: atom_id res chain seq x y z
N MET A 1 -10.15 1.55 -9.72
CA MET A 1 -9.30 1.35 -10.92
C MET A 1 -9.75 0.08 -11.64
N PRO A 2 -9.88 0.03 -12.97
CA PRO A 2 -10.23 -1.22 -13.64
C PRO A 2 -8.97 -2.10 -13.76
N THR A 3 -8.94 -3.19 -12.99
CA THR A 3 -8.11 -4.35 -13.29
C THR A 3 -8.47 -4.91 -14.68
N PRO A 4 -7.50 -5.41 -15.47
CA PRO A 4 -7.79 -5.95 -16.79
C PRO A 4 -8.69 -7.21 -16.66
N LEU A 5 -9.72 -7.25 -17.50
CA LEU A 5 -10.69 -8.36 -17.55
C LEU A 5 -9.99 -9.71 -17.85
N PRO A 6 -10.38 -10.82 -17.20
CA PRO A 6 -9.88 -12.15 -17.52
C PRO A 6 -10.35 -12.61 -18.91
N SER A 7 -9.45 -13.23 -19.67
CA SER A 7 -9.56 -13.55 -21.09
C SER A 7 -10.53 -14.69 -21.50
N TRP A 8 -11.38 -15.19 -20.61
CA TRP A 8 -12.24 -16.35 -20.90
C TRP A 8 -13.64 -15.99 -21.40
N LEU A 9 -13.77 -15.10 -22.38
CA LEU A 9 -15.06 -14.81 -23.02
C LEU A 9 -14.93 -14.52 -24.52
N ARG A 10 -14.34 -15.45 -25.29
CA ARG A 10 -14.56 -15.53 -26.75
C ARG A 10 -14.59 -16.99 -27.20
N ALA A 11 -15.80 -17.52 -27.41
CA ALA A 11 -16.01 -18.83 -28.02
C ALA A 11 -16.41 -18.70 -29.50
N THR A 12 -15.67 -19.47 -30.32
CA THR A 12 -16.05 -20.21 -31.54
C THR A 12 -16.55 -19.50 -32.80
N VAL A 13 -15.94 -19.81 -33.96
CA VAL A 13 -16.50 -20.64 -35.06
C VAL A 13 -15.42 -20.91 -36.14
N ALA A 14 -15.51 -22.10 -36.76
CA ALA A 14 -14.83 -22.64 -37.95
C ALA A 14 -13.52 -23.40 -37.66
N GLY A 15 -13.32 -24.66 -38.08
CA GLY A 15 -14.03 -25.50 -39.03
C GLY A 15 -12.97 -26.41 -39.68
N ALA A 16 -13.05 -27.72 -39.48
CA ALA A 16 -12.04 -28.70 -39.88
C ALA A 16 -12.07 -29.01 -41.39
N ALA A 17 -10.88 -29.19 -42.01
CA ALA A 17 -10.63 -30.23 -43.03
C ALA A 17 -9.13 -30.35 -43.32
N ALA A 18 -8.65 -31.60 -43.34
CA ALA A 18 -7.28 -32.04 -43.59
C ALA A 18 -7.03 -32.36 -45.08
N LEU A 19 -5.77 -32.34 -45.55
CA LEU A 19 -4.99 -33.53 -45.98
C LEU A 19 -3.75 -33.18 -46.84
N ALA A 20 -2.78 -34.09 -46.72
CA ALA A 20 -1.41 -34.15 -47.21
C ALA A 20 -1.20 -34.12 -48.74
N ALA A 21 0.02 -33.77 -49.18
CA ALA A 21 0.90 -34.68 -49.92
C ALA A 21 2.31 -34.08 -50.17
N THR A 22 3.30 -34.93 -50.02
CA THR A 22 4.74 -34.77 -50.31
C THR A 22 5.05 -34.86 -51.80
N THR A 23 6.16 -34.26 -52.26
CA THR A 23 7.03 -34.80 -53.33
C THR A 23 8.37 -34.07 -53.39
N THR A 24 9.37 -34.79 -53.90
CA THR A 24 10.81 -34.63 -53.68
C THR A 24 11.53 -34.09 -54.93
N GLY A 25 12.53 -33.22 -54.73
CA GLY A 25 13.78 -33.16 -55.51
C GLY A 25 13.84 -32.31 -56.78
N LEU A 26 14.75 -31.33 -56.86
CA LEU A 26 16.09 -31.49 -57.45
C LEU A 26 16.92 -30.19 -57.38
N LEU A 27 18.23 -30.39 -57.27
CA LEU A 27 19.32 -29.42 -57.10
C LEU A 27 19.60 -28.56 -58.34
N LEU A 28 19.75 -27.25 -58.16
CA LEU A 28 20.63 -26.35 -58.95
C LEU A 28 21.12 -25.21 -58.04
N ALA A 29 22.43 -25.14 -57.77
CA ALA A 29 23.15 -23.95 -57.24
C ALA A 29 23.57 -23.06 -58.43
N PRO A 30 23.79 -21.72 -58.34
CA PRO A 30 24.65 -21.01 -57.36
C PRO A 30 24.13 -19.54 -57.06
N PRO A 31 24.89 -18.53 -56.56
CA PRO A 31 26.20 -18.46 -55.91
C PRO A 31 26.16 -17.82 -54.49
N ALA A 32 27.34 -17.71 -53.87
CA ALA A 32 27.61 -17.13 -52.56
C ALA A 32 26.95 -15.75 -52.32
N GLY A 33 25.88 -15.74 -51.52
CA GLY A 33 25.38 -14.56 -50.82
C GLY A 33 25.84 -14.64 -49.37
N ALA A 34 26.48 -13.58 -48.89
CA ALA A 34 27.03 -13.48 -47.55
C ALA A 34 26.04 -14.03 -46.50
N ALA A 35 26.48 -15.04 -45.76
CA ALA A 35 25.86 -15.37 -44.49
C ALA A 35 26.08 -14.16 -43.57
N THR A 36 25.13 -13.23 -43.56
CA THR A 36 24.93 -12.37 -42.40
C THR A 36 24.48 -13.31 -41.29
N GLY A 37 25.45 -13.85 -40.56
CA GLY A 37 25.18 -14.42 -39.25
C GLY A 37 24.36 -13.38 -38.51
N ALA A 38 23.14 -13.75 -38.12
CA ALA A 38 22.39 -13.01 -37.13
C ALA A 38 23.27 -13.00 -35.88
N ALA A 39 24.07 -11.96 -35.74
CA ALA A 39 24.68 -11.62 -34.48
C ALA A 39 23.51 -11.50 -33.51
N THR A 40 23.43 -12.42 -32.56
CA THR A 40 22.68 -12.24 -31.33
C THR A 40 23.27 -11.01 -30.65
N GLY A 41 22.81 -9.84 -31.09
CA GLY A 41 23.31 -8.55 -30.63
C GLY A 41 23.02 -8.45 -29.15
N ALA A 42 24.06 -8.62 -28.33
CA ALA A 42 23.97 -8.29 -26.92
C ALA A 42 23.58 -6.82 -26.82
N THR A 43 22.36 -6.55 -26.35
CA THR A 43 21.90 -5.19 -26.04
C THR A 43 22.86 -4.60 -25.03
N THR A 44 23.58 -3.53 -25.41
CA THR A 44 24.43 -2.80 -24.48
C THR A 44 23.56 -2.36 -23.29
N PRO A 45 23.91 -2.69 -22.04
CA PRO A 45 23.12 -2.27 -20.89
C PRO A 45 23.02 -0.75 -20.79
N TYR A 46 21.91 -0.24 -20.24
CA TYR A 46 21.73 1.19 -20.02
C TYR A 46 22.81 1.73 -19.06
N PRO A 47 23.36 2.93 -19.28
CA PRO A 47 24.37 3.49 -18.37
C PRO A 47 23.89 3.58 -16.92
N ASN A 48 24.82 3.47 -15.97
CA ASN A 48 24.51 3.74 -14.56
C ASN A 48 24.49 5.26 -14.32
N TYR A 49 23.28 5.84 -14.31
CA TYR A 49 23.06 7.25 -13.99
C TYR A 49 22.45 7.48 -12.60
N ALA A 50 22.10 6.40 -11.89
CA ALA A 50 21.56 6.43 -10.53
C ALA A 50 22.40 5.50 -9.62
N PRO A 51 23.63 5.88 -9.23
CA PRO A 51 24.53 5.01 -8.47
C PRO A 51 23.99 4.66 -7.07
N THR A 52 23.06 5.45 -6.54
CA THR A 52 22.18 5.18 -5.39
C THR A 52 20.71 5.32 -5.85
N PRO A 53 19.72 4.82 -5.08
CA PRO A 53 18.32 4.98 -5.43
C PRO A 53 17.97 6.46 -5.66
N PRO A 54 17.23 6.83 -6.73
CA PRO A 54 16.81 8.21 -6.94
C PRO A 54 15.96 8.72 -5.79
N MET A 55 16.05 10.03 -5.50
CA MET A 55 15.21 10.69 -4.52
C MET A 55 14.61 11.95 -5.12
N GLY A 56 13.37 12.28 -4.77
CA GLY A 56 12.70 13.40 -5.39
C GLY A 56 11.24 13.57 -5.01
N TRP A 57 10.49 14.19 -5.89
CA TRP A 57 9.06 14.38 -5.78
C TRP A 57 8.38 14.14 -7.13
N ASN A 58 7.17 13.62 -7.07
CA ASN A 58 6.28 13.40 -8.21
C ASN A 58 4.85 13.77 -7.82
N ASP A 59 4.09 14.36 -8.74
CA ASP A 59 2.76 14.89 -8.45
C ASP A 59 1.62 13.85 -8.39
N TRP A 60 1.82 12.64 -8.92
CA TRP A 60 0.72 11.75 -9.30
C TRP A 60 -0.20 11.33 -8.16
N SER A 61 0.33 10.72 -7.09
CA SER A 61 -0.51 10.16 -6.03
C SER A 61 -1.34 11.25 -5.35
N TYR A 62 -0.80 12.45 -5.14
CA TYR A 62 -1.54 13.53 -4.48
C TYR A 62 -2.41 14.35 -5.42
N TYR A 63 -1.86 14.81 -6.54
CA TYR A 63 -2.51 15.80 -7.40
C TYR A 63 -3.21 15.20 -8.62
N GLN A 64 -2.77 14.03 -9.11
CA GLN A 64 -3.23 13.45 -10.38
C GLN A 64 -3.18 14.50 -11.51
N CYS A 65 -4.21 14.61 -12.36
CA CYS A 65 -4.29 15.67 -13.37
C CYS A 65 -4.57 17.09 -12.80
N GLY A 66 -4.71 17.26 -11.48
CA GLY A 66 -5.02 18.52 -10.80
C GLY A 66 -3.82 19.46 -10.65
N ILE A 67 -2.98 19.53 -11.68
CA ILE A 67 -1.68 20.20 -11.68
C ILE A 67 -1.62 21.34 -12.68
N ASP A 68 -0.75 22.31 -12.41
CA ASP A 68 -0.31 23.34 -13.32
C ASP A 68 1.15 23.74 -13.03
N GLU A 69 1.72 24.61 -13.86
CA GLU A 69 3.10 25.09 -13.70
C GLU A 69 3.37 25.65 -12.30
N GLN A 70 2.40 26.38 -11.73
CA GLN A 70 2.54 26.97 -10.39
C GLN A 70 2.61 25.89 -9.30
N THR A 71 1.79 24.85 -9.42
CA THR A 71 1.76 23.71 -8.50
C THR A 71 3.11 22.97 -8.51
N ILE A 72 3.66 22.71 -9.70
CA ILE A 72 4.98 22.07 -9.84
C ILE A 72 6.08 22.94 -9.25
N LEU A 73 6.15 24.22 -9.63
CA LEU A 73 7.19 25.12 -9.14
C LEU A 73 7.06 25.41 -7.65
N GLY A 74 5.84 25.43 -7.11
CA GLY A 74 5.56 25.56 -5.68
C GLY A 74 6.17 24.41 -4.86
N ASN A 75 5.94 23.17 -5.29
CA ASN A 75 6.54 21.99 -4.66
C ASN A 75 8.08 21.95 -4.84
N ALA A 76 8.58 22.35 -6.00
CA ALA A 76 10.02 22.50 -6.23
C ALA A 76 10.67 23.52 -5.28
N HIS A 77 10.02 24.66 -5.07
CA HIS A 77 10.46 25.64 -4.07
C HIS A 77 10.41 25.07 -2.67
N ALA A 78 9.35 24.32 -2.31
CA ALA A 78 9.23 23.68 -1.00
C ALA A 78 10.37 22.67 -0.74
N LEU A 79 10.79 21.89 -1.73
CA LEU A 79 11.97 21.00 -1.61
C LEU A 79 13.22 21.78 -1.17
N VAL A 80 13.44 22.97 -1.74
CA VAL A 80 14.60 23.82 -1.41
C VAL A 80 14.44 24.49 -0.05
N THR A 81 13.28 25.11 0.23
CA THR A 81 13.06 25.91 1.44
C THR A 81 12.96 25.08 2.71
N THR A 82 12.35 23.89 2.63
CA THR A 82 12.32 22.91 3.73
C THR A 82 13.68 22.23 3.97
N GLY A 83 14.59 22.33 2.99
CA GLY A 83 15.91 21.72 3.01
C GLY A 83 15.94 20.24 2.62
N LEU A 84 14.82 19.67 2.14
CA LEU A 84 14.75 18.30 1.61
C LEU A 84 15.68 18.11 0.40
N ALA A 85 15.79 19.11 -0.49
CA ALA A 85 16.72 19.07 -1.62
C ALA A 85 18.18 18.85 -1.17
N LYS A 86 18.60 19.52 -0.09
CA LYS A 86 19.95 19.33 0.50
C LYS A 86 20.15 17.96 1.15
N LYS A 87 19.08 17.18 1.34
CA LYS A 87 19.11 15.82 1.89
C LYS A 87 18.99 14.75 0.80
N GLY A 88 18.84 15.14 -0.47
CA GLY A 88 18.88 14.24 -1.61
C GLY A 88 17.63 14.30 -2.49
N TYR A 89 16.50 14.82 -2.01
CA TYR A 89 15.25 14.96 -2.77
C TYR A 89 15.39 16.03 -3.87
N ASP A 90 16.09 15.69 -4.95
CA ASP A 90 16.64 16.64 -5.91
C ASP A 90 16.02 16.52 -7.31
N THR A 91 15.10 15.60 -7.52
CA THR A 91 14.42 15.40 -8.81
C THR A 91 12.95 15.73 -8.69
N VAL A 92 12.43 16.58 -9.58
CA VAL A 92 11.00 16.91 -9.69
C VAL A 92 10.48 16.28 -10.97
N THR A 93 9.68 15.24 -10.85
CA THR A 93 9.11 14.49 -11.99
C THR A 93 7.65 14.85 -12.18
N ILE A 94 7.32 15.43 -13.33
CA ILE A 94 5.93 15.76 -13.69
C ILE A 94 5.30 14.52 -14.33
N ASP A 95 4.21 14.03 -13.76
CA ASP A 95 3.51 12.82 -14.20
C ASP A 95 2.54 13.07 -15.37
N ASP A 96 1.61 12.16 -15.62
CA ASP A 96 0.65 12.24 -16.72
C ASP A 96 -0.18 13.56 -16.70
N CYS A 97 -0.95 13.80 -17.76
CA CYS A 97 -1.79 14.98 -17.98
C CYS A 97 -1.07 16.31 -18.28
N TRP A 98 0.27 16.34 -18.39
CA TRP A 98 1.02 17.57 -18.71
C TRP A 98 0.85 18.06 -20.16
N MET A 99 0.66 17.14 -21.10
CA MET A 99 0.57 17.46 -22.53
C MET A 99 -0.85 17.84 -22.99
N ALA A 100 -0.91 18.51 -24.13
CA ALA A 100 -2.14 18.67 -24.89
C ALA A 100 -2.63 17.31 -25.42
N GLN A 101 -3.94 17.23 -25.70
CA GLN A 101 -4.61 16.02 -26.19
C GLN A 101 -4.15 15.57 -27.59
N GLN A 102 -3.39 16.40 -28.31
CA GLN A 102 -2.89 16.11 -29.65
C GLN A 102 -1.45 16.58 -29.79
N ARG A 103 -0.67 15.80 -30.55
CA ARG A 103 0.63 16.21 -31.07
C ARG A 103 0.46 17.35 -32.07
N ASP A 104 1.51 18.15 -32.28
CA ASP A 104 1.51 19.17 -33.31
C ASP A 104 1.54 18.58 -34.73
N ALA A 105 1.44 19.43 -35.75
CA ALA A 105 1.47 19.03 -37.15
C ALA A 105 2.77 18.31 -37.59
N SER A 106 3.84 18.42 -36.80
CA SER A 106 5.12 17.71 -37.02
C SER A 106 5.23 16.42 -36.21
N GLY A 107 4.17 16.04 -35.47
CA GLY A 107 4.13 14.85 -34.63
C GLY A 107 4.80 15.02 -33.27
N ARG A 108 5.17 16.23 -32.86
CA ARG A 108 5.78 16.46 -31.54
C ARG A 108 4.73 16.56 -30.44
N LEU A 109 5.07 16.06 -29.26
CA LEU A 109 4.32 16.36 -28.03
C LEU A 109 4.30 17.87 -27.78
N VAL A 110 3.18 18.36 -27.27
CA VAL A 110 2.96 19.77 -26.96
C VAL A 110 2.49 19.87 -25.52
N ALA A 111 3.10 20.73 -24.71
CA ALA A 111 2.61 21.02 -23.36
C ALA A 111 1.18 21.59 -23.43
N ASN A 112 0.32 21.25 -22.48
CA ASN A 112 -1.00 21.86 -22.41
C ASN A 112 -0.87 23.37 -22.12
N PRO A 113 -1.25 24.28 -23.04
CA PRO A 113 -0.99 25.72 -22.89
C PRO A 113 -1.81 26.37 -21.78
N LYS A 114 -2.82 25.68 -21.22
CA LYS A 114 -3.55 26.16 -20.05
C LYS A 114 -2.84 25.82 -18.74
N LEU A 115 -2.24 24.63 -18.66
CA LEU A 115 -1.55 24.14 -17.46
C LEU A 115 -0.10 24.64 -17.41
N PHE A 116 0.56 24.68 -18.57
CA PHE A 116 1.96 25.05 -18.76
C PHE A 116 2.09 26.12 -19.85
N PRO A 117 1.66 27.37 -19.58
CA PRO A 117 1.62 28.43 -20.57
C PRO A 117 3.02 28.79 -21.12
N ASP A 118 4.08 28.62 -20.32
CA ASP A 118 5.46 28.87 -20.74
C ASP A 118 6.18 27.61 -21.28
N GLY A 119 5.51 26.45 -21.19
CA GLY A 119 5.95 25.16 -21.73
C GLY A 119 7.04 24.45 -20.91
N MET A 120 7.27 23.16 -21.22
CA MET A 120 8.16 22.31 -20.40
C MET A 120 9.63 22.72 -20.41
N GLY A 121 10.10 23.36 -21.49
CA GLY A 121 11.46 23.91 -21.52
C GLY A 121 11.67 25.04 -20.51
N TYR A 122 10.64 25.86 -20.25
CA TYR A 122 10.68 26.86 -19.19
C TYR A 122 10.69 26.20 -17.81
N VAL A 123 9.81 25.22 -17.57
CA VAL A 123 9.76 24.48 -16.30
C VAL A 123 11.11 23.85 -15.98
N GLY A 124 11.72 23.13 -16.94
CA GLY A 124 13.05 22.55 -16.78
C GLY A 124 14.11 23.60 -16.40
N GLN A 125 14.11 24.77 -17.05
CA GLN A 125 15.01 25.86 -16.69
C GLN A 125 14.80 26.39 -15.28
N GLN A 126 13.56 26.50 -14.80
CA GLN A 126 13.28 26.96 -13.43
C GLN A 126 13.74 25.93 -12.39
N LEU A 127 13.49 24.64 -12.64
CA LEU A 127 13.97 23.56 -11.77
C LEU A 127 15.49 23.55 -11.69
N HIS A 128 16.20 23.68 -12.82
CA HIS A 128 17.66 23.77 -12.83
C HIS A 128 18.20 25.00 -12.11
N LYS A 129 17.52 26.16 -12.18
CA LYS A 129 17.90 27.37 -11.40
C LYS A 129 17.80 27.15 -9.90
N LEU A 130 16.91 26.27 -9.46
CA LEU A 130 16.79 25.85 -8.06
C LEU A 130 17.83 24.80 -7.65
N GLY A 131 18.65 24.33 -8.59
CA GLY A 131 19.60 23.23 -8.37
C GLY A 131 18.93 21.85 -8.33
N LEU A 132 17.69 21.74 -8.80
CA LEU A 132 16.94 20.49 -8.92
C LEU A 132 17.07 19.94 -10.34
N LYS A 133 16.79 18.65 -10.50
CA LYS A 133 16.69 17.93 -11.77
C LYS A 133 15.24 17.90 -12.26
N PHE A 134 15.07 17.85 -13.57
CA PHE A 134 13.76 17.82 -14.20
C PHE A 134 13.41 16.40 -14.69
N GLY A 135 12.35 15.81 -14.15
CA GLY A 135 11.78 14.56 -14.63
C GLY A 135 10.47 14.77 -15.40
N ILE A 136 10.20 13.90 -16.37
CA ILE A 136 8.95 13.90 -17.13
C ILE A 136 8.40 12.49 -17.28
N TYR A 137 7.09 12.38 -17.36
CA TYR A 137 6.36 11.16 -17.67
C TYR A 137 6.06 11.03 -19.15
N GLU A 138 6.05 9.78 -19.61
CA GLU A 138 5.55 9.38 -20.92
C GLU A 138 5.08 7.92 -20.88
N ASP A 139 4.46 7.42 -21.95
CA ASP A 139 3.97 6.04 -22.05
C ASP A 139 4.52 5.28 -23.27
N ALA A 140 4.83 3.99 -23.10
CA ALA A 140 5.31 3.10 -24.14
C ALA A 140 4.24 2.69 -25.19
N GLY A 141 2.96 2.89 -24.91
CA GLY A 141 1.86 2.57 -25.78
C GLY A 141 1.43 3.69 -26.71
N THR A 142 0.26 3.50 -27.31
CA THR A 142 -0.36 4.46 -28.25
C THR A 142 -0.91 5.70 -27.55
N SER A 143 -1.30 5.56 -26.28
CA SER A 143 -1.78 6.63 -25.42
C SER A 143 -1.35 6.38 -23.99
N THR A 144 -1.16 7.45 -23.22
CA THR A 144 -0.94 7.38 -21.78
C THR A 144 -2.13 6.76 -21.05
N CYS A 145 -1.96 6.41 -19.78
CA CYS A 145 -3.06 5.91 -18.96
C CYS A 145 -4.23 6.91 -18.87
N GLY A 146 -3.94 8.22 -18.84
CA GLY A 146 -4.89 9.32 -18.91
C GLY A 146 -5.45 9.62 -20.30
N GLY A 147 -5.07 8.86 -21.33
CA GLY A 147 -5.59 8.98 -22.70
C GLY A 147 -4.92 10.05 -23.56
N TYR A 148 -3.77 10.57 -23.16
CA TYR A 148 -2.98 11.53 -23.93
C TYR A 148 -2.08 10.81 -24.95
N PRO A 149 -1.46 11.50 -25.94
CA PRO A 149 -0.61 10.85 -26.93
C PRO A 149 0.59 10.12 -26.29
N GLY A 150 0.75 8.82 -26.53
CA GLY A 150 1.91 8.03 -26.07
C GLY A 150 3.08 8.06 -27.04
N SER A 151 4.24 7.49 -26.66
CA SER A 151 5.49 7.50 -27.45
C SER A 151 5.60 6.45 -28.55
N LEU A 152 4.65 5.51 -28.66
CA LEU A 152 4.76 4.44 -29.66
C LEU A 152 4.87 5.00 -31.09
N GLY A 153 6.00 4.75 -31.73
CA GLY A 153 6.29 5.24 -33.09
C GLY A 153 7.00 6.60 -33.14
N HIS A 154 7.18 7.28 -32.00
CA HIS A 154 7.81 8.60 -31.88
C HIS A 154 9.08 8.60 -31.00
N TRP A 155 9.64 7.42 -30.69
CA TRP A 155 10.75 7.22 -29.74
C TRP A 155 11.89 8.25 -29.80
N GLN A 156 12.57 8.38 -30.95
CA GLN A 156 13.69 9.31 -31.07
C GLN A 156 13.24 10.76 -31.06
N GLN A 157 12.08 11.07 -31.67
CA GLN A 157 11.53 12.41 -31.69
C GLN A 157 11.20 12.91 -30.28
N ASP A 158 10.56 12.08 -29.47
CA ASP A 158 10.19 12.43 -28.10
C ASP A 158 11.43 12.48 -27.19
N ALA A 159 12.37 11.55 -27.34
CA ALA A 159 13.63 11.59 -26.62
C ALA A 159 14.44 12.87 -26.92
N ASP A 160 14.55 13.27 -28.19
CA ASP A 160 15.22 14.51 -28.60
C ASP A 160 14.49 15.75 -28.04
N LEU A 161 13.16 15.73 -27.99
CA LEU A 161 12.36 16.79 -27.40
C LEU A 161 12.62 16.91 -25.89
N PHE A 162 12.61 15.79 -25.15
CA PHE A 162 12.94 15.76 -23.73
C PHE A 162 14.36 16.28 -23.47
N ALA A 163 15.33 15.86 -24.28
CA ALA A 163 16.69 16.36 -24.18
C ALA A 163 16.78 17.88 -24.45
N SER A 164 15.98 18.41 -25.38
CA SER A 164 15.92 19.84 -25.69
C SER A 164 15.34 20.68 -24.55
N TRP A 165 14.45 20.11 -23.73
CA TRP A 165 13.92 20.74 -22.51
C TRP A 165 14.82 20.59 -21.29
N GLY A 166 15.92 19.83 -21.43
CA GLY A 166 16.82 19.57 -20.32
C GLY A 166 16.31 18.54 -19.32
N VAL A 167 15.45 17.60 -19.75
CA VAL A 167 15.00 16.50 -18.90
C VAL A 167 16.18 15.64 -18.43
N ASP A 168 16.22 15.32 -17.15
CA ASP A 168 17.23 14.51 -16.47
C ASP A 168 16.70 13.12 -16.06
N TYR A 169 15.38 12.93 -16.10
CA TYR A 169 14.70 11.71 -15.68
C TYR A 169 13.45 11.46 -16.55
N VAL A 170 13.24 10.23 -17.01
CA VAL A 170 12.01 9.83 -17.71
C VAL A 170 11.38 8.65 -16.99
N LYS A 171 10.13 8.81 -16.54
CA LYS A 171 9.22 7.71 -16.18
C LYS A 171 8.50 7.29 -17.46
N LEU A 172 8.67 6.04 -17.87
CA LEU A 172 7.94 5.49 -19.01
C LEU A 172 6.97 4.41 -18.53
N ASP A 173 5.69 4.68 -18.76
CA ASP A 173 4.59 3.80 -18.42
C ASP A 173 4.28 2.78 -19.52
N GLY A 174 3.28 1.92 -19.33
CA GLY A 174 2.96 0.83 -20.25
C GLY A 174 1.49 0.73 -20.67
N CYS A 175 0.67 1.75 -20.46
CA CYS A 175 -0.74 1.67 -20.85
C CYS A 175 -0.87 1.62 -22.38
N ASN A 176 -1.89 0.92 -22.88
CA ASN A 176 -2.22 0.89 -24.31
C ASN A 176 -1.07 0.43 -25.23
N VAL A 177 -0.16 -0.42 -24.74
CA VAL A 177 0.79 -1.17 -25.57
C VAL A 177 -0.01 -2.19 -26.39
N PRO A 178 0.00 -2.12 -27.73
CA PRO A 178 -0.84 -2.97 -28.55
C PRO A 178 -0.31 -4.41 -28.59
N SER A 179 -1.20 -5.39 -28.39
CA SER A 179 -0.88 -6.78 -28.68
C SER A 179 -0.65 -6.98 -30.18
N LYS A 180 0.41 -7.69 -30.54
CA LYS A 180 0.76 -7.99 -31.94
C LYS A 180 0.55 -9.47 -32.24
N ALA A 181 -0.07 -9.76 -33.38
CA ALA A 181 -0.32 -11.14 -33.79
C ALA A 181 1.01 -11.92 -33.95
N GLY A 182 1.15 -13.01 -33.20
CA GLY A 182 2.35 -13.86 -33.21
C GLY A 182 3.45 -13.44 -32.23
N GLU A 183 3.25 -12.36 -31.45
CA GLU A 183 4.14 -11.95 -30.35
C GLU A 183 3.44 -12.14 -29.00
N SER A 184 4.22 -12.44 -27.95
CA SER A 184 3.69 -12.37 -26.58
C SER A 184 3.61 -10.91 -26.11
N ASP A 185 2.80 -10.64 -25.09
CA ASP A 185 2.77 -9.31 -24.47
C ASP A 185 4.15 -8.94 -23.89
N GLU A 186 4.85 -9.89 -23.25
CA GLU A 186 6.22 -9.67 -22.77
C GLU A 186 7.16 -9.23 -23.90
N GLN A 187 7.06 -9.84 -25.09
CA GLN A 187 7.87 -9.46 -26.24
C GLN A 187 7.51 -8.03 -26.72
N SER A 188 6.22 -7.71 -26.77
CA SER A 188 5.75 -6.38 -27.17
C SER A 188 6.26 -5.29 -26.21
N TYR A 189 6.15 -5.50 -24.90
CA TYR A 189 6.69 -4.58 -23.88
C TYR A 189 8.21 -4.49 -23.94
N ARG A 190 8.91 -5.61 -24.06
CA ARG A 190 10.37 -5.60 -24.15
C ARG A 190 10.86 -4.76 -25.34
N ASP A 191 10.18 -4.84 -26.48
CA ASP A 191 10.54 -4.09 -27.68
C ASP A 191 10.28 -2.58 -27.53
N THR A 192 9.13 -2.18 -26.97
CA THR A 192 8.81 -0.75 -26.78
C THR A 192 9.77 -0.10 -25.77
N TYR A 193 10.02 -0.74 -24.64
CA TYR A 193 10.96 -0.24 -23.63
C TYR A 193 12.42 -0.25 -24.13
N THR A 194 12.79 -1.19 -25.01
CA THR A 194 14.10 -1.19 -25.68
C THR A 194 14.24 -0.01 -26.63
N ALA A 195 13.19 0.32 -27.38
CA ALA A 195 13.20 1.44 -28.32
C ALA A 195 13.40 2.78 -27.60
N MET A 196 12.67 3.04 -26.52
CA MET A 196 12.89 4.25 -25.71
C MET A 196 14.28 4.26 -25.05
N SER A 197 14.75 3.12 -24.51
CA SER A 197 16.10 2.99 -23.96
C SER A 197 17.20 3.36 -24.98
N GLN A 198 17.05 2.96 -26.25
CA GLN A 198 17.95 3.35 -27.33
C GLN A 198 17.82 4.83 -27.67
N ALA A 199 16.60 5.34 -27.81
CA ALA A 199 16.33 6.73 -28.15
C ALA A 199 16.93 7.70 -27.13
N LEU A 200 16.73 7.44 -25.83
CA LEU A 200 17.32 8.25 -24.76
C LEU A 200 18.84 8.29 -24.80
N ARG A 201 19.50 7.16 -25.11
CA ARG A 201 20.97 7.12 -25.25
C ARG A 201 21.48 7.90 -26.46
N ASN A 202 20.74 7.89 -27.56
CA ASN A 202 21.08 8.59 -28.78
C ASN A 202 21.01 10.12 -28.63
N THR A 203 20.28 10.63 -27.62
CA THR A 203 20.30 12.07 -27.28
C THR A 203 21.66 12.53 -26.75
N HIS A 204 22.50 11.60 -26.28
CA HIS A 204 23.75 11.84 -25.56
C HIS A 204 23.61 12.67 -24.27
N ARG A 205 22.38 12.94 -23.81
CA ARG A 205 22.09 13.50 -22.49
C ARG A 205 22.01 12.38 -21.45
N ARG A 206 22.47 12.67 -20.24
CA ARG A 206 22.34 11.75 -19.11
C ARG A 206 20.92 11.81 -18.56
N ILE A 207 20.08 10.86 -18.93
CA ILE A 207 18.68 10.77 -18.50
C ILE A 207 18.51 9.49 -17.69
N VAL A 208 18.09 9.59 -16.43
CA VAL A 208 17.70 8.43 -15.62
C VAL A 208 16.43 7.85 -16.22
N TYR A 209 16.39 6.54 -16.46
CA TYR A 209 15.25 5.90 -17.10
C TYR A 209 14.53 4.95 -16.15
N SER A 210 13.29 5.30 -15.80
CA SER A 210 12.39 4.57 -14.92
C SER A 210 11.36 3.79 -15.74
N ILE A 211 11.33 2.47 -15.55
CA ILE A 211 10.58 1.52 -16.37
C ILE A 211 9.36 1.01 -15.60
N SER A 212 8.14 1.17 -16.13
CA SER A 212 6.95 0.58 -15.48
C SER A 212 6.59 -0.82 -15.96
N ALA A 213 7.31 -1.40 -16.93
CA ALA A 213 6.92 -2.65 -17.57
C ALA A 213 6.58 -3.80 -16.58
N PRO A 214 7.36 -4.08 -15.51
CA PRO A 214 7.04 -5.19 -14.63
C PRO A 214 5.69 -5.06 -13.91
N ALA A 215 5.20 -3.84 -13.65
CA ALA A 215 3.90 -3.62 -13.01
C ALA A 215 2.73 -4.26 -13.80
N TYR A 216 2.83 -4.32 -15.13
CA TYR A 216 1.82 -4.90 -16.01
C TYR A 216 1.84 -6.44 -16.05
N PHE A 217 2.82 -7.07 -15.41
CA PHE A 217 2.98 -8.52 -15.33
C PHE A 217 2.95 -9.04 -13.89
N GLN A 218 2.59 -8.19 -12.92
CA GLN A 218 2.55 -8.58 -11.51
C GLN A 218 1.59 -9.76 -11.31
N GLY A 219 2.06 -10.80 -10.64
CA GLY A 219 1.28 -12.03 -10.41
C GLY A 219 1.31 -13.02 -11.58
N GLU A 220 1.92 -12.67 -12.72
CA GLU A 220 2.12 -13.59 -13.83
C GLU A 220 3.39 -14.42 -13.68
N SER A 221 3.41 -15.60 -14.32
CA SER A 221 4.54 -16.53 -14.21
C SER A 221 5.86 -16.03 -14.83
N ASN A 222 5.79 -14.98 -15.65
CA ASN A 222 6.93 -14.37 -16.32
C ASN A 222 7.40 -13.05 -15.66
N TRP A 223 6.80 -12.61 -14.55
CA TRP A 223 7.15 -11.36 -13.86
C TRP A 223 8.67 -11.20 -13.60
N ASP A 224 9.33 -12.23 -13.09
CA ASP A 224 10.80 -12.25 -12.88
C ASP A 224 11.60 -12.08 -14.17
N SER A 225 11.10 -12.62 -15.30
CA SER A 225 11.70 -12.40 -16.62
C SER A 225 11.63 -10.91 -16.99
N VAL A 226 10.47 -10.30 -16.77
CA VAL A 226 10.20 -8.88 -17.05
C VAL A 226 11.10 -7.96 -16.25
N ILE A 227 11.25 -8.21 -14.96
CA ILE A 227 12.19 -7.47 -14.11
C ILE A 227 13.63 -7.61 -14.63
N ARG A 228 14.06 -8.84 -14.96
CA ARG A 228 15.44 -9.09 -15.40
C ARG A 228 15.79 -8.33 -16.67
N TRP A 229 14.94 -8.31 -17.69
CA TRP A 229 15.24 -7.52 -18.88
C TRP A 229 15.05 -6.03 -18.65
N SER A 230 14.09 -5.59 -17.82
CA SER A 230 13.91 -4.18 -17.43
C SER A 230 15.19 -3.63 -16.78
N SER A 231 15.81 -4.41 -15.90
CA SER A 231 17.11 -4.10 -15.28
C SER A 231 18.27 -3.98 -16.27
N GLN A 232 18.12 -4.33 -17.55
CA GLN A 232 19.14 -4.09 -18.57
C GLN A 232 18.89 -2.80 -19.33
N LEU A 233 17.64 -2.36 -19.40
CA LEU A 233 17.19 -1.27 -20.25
C LEU A 233 17.12 0.08 -19.54
N GLY A 234 17.01 0.11 -18.21
CA GLY A 234 16.88 1.34 -17.41
C GLY A 234 17.67 1.34 -16.11
N ASN A 235 17.35 2.31 -15.24
CA ASN A 235 18.00 2.52 -13.94
C ASN A 235 17.16 2.04 -12.75
N LEU A 236 15.84 2.01 -12.91
CA LEU A 236 14.89 1.55 -11.91
C LEU A 236 13.63 1.03 -12.61
N TRP A 237 12.83 0.23 -11.92
CA TRP A 237 11.61 -0.31 -12.47
C TRP A 237 10.51 -0.48 -11.41
N ARG A 238 9.29 -0.05 -11.74
CA ARG A 238 8.10 -0.31 -10.91
C ARG A 238 7.73 -1.79 -11.00
N GLU A 239 7.61 -2.48 -9.87
CA GLU A 239 7.34 -3.93 -9.91
C GLU A 239 5.87 -4.30 -9.98
N GLY A 240 5.01 -3.49 -9.39
CA GLY A 240 3.63 -3.89 -9.14
C GLY A 240 2.68 -2.72 -9.08
N ALA A 241 1.52 -3.00 -8.50
CA ALA A 241 0.43 -2.06 -8.34
C ALA A 241 0.86 -0.70 -7.79
N ASP A 242 0.12 0.32 -8.20
CA ASP A 242 0.26 1.67 -7.68
C ASP A 242 -0.10 1.73 -6.19
N ILE A 243 0.59 2.62 -5.50
CA ILE A 243 0.22 3.04 -4.16
C ILE A 243 -1.07 3.88 -4.19
N ALA A 244 -1.73 4.00 -3.05
CA ALA A 244 -2.98 4.75 -2.93
C ALA A 244 -2.82 6.24 -3.31
N LEU A 245 -3.95 6.85 -3.66
CA LEU A 245 -4.06 8.24 -4.08
C LEU A 245 -4.42 9.17 -2.91
N GLY A 246 -4.28 10.47 -3.13
CA GLY A 246 -4.42 11.52 -2.13
C GLY A 246 -5.79 11.57 -1.47
N GLN A 247 -6.85 11.29 -2.23
CA GLN A 247 -8.23 11.26 -1.73
C GLN A 247 -8.57 10.00 -0.91
N ASP A 248 -7.76 8.95 -0.96
CA ASP A 248 -8.07 7.68 -0.30
C ASP A 248 -7.90 7.81 1.22
N THR A 249 -8.52 6.91 1.99
CA THR A 249 -8.45 7.00 3.46
C THR A 249 -7.06 6.65 3.99
N GLY A 250 -6.75 7.02 5.24
CA GLY A 250 -5.49 6.61 5.87
C GLY A 250 -5.32 5.10 5.91
N ALA A 251 -6.41 4.35 6.12
CA ALA A 251 -6.40 2.89 6.11
C ALA A 251 -6.09 2.31 4.73
N ASP A 252 -6.69 2.86 3.66
CA ASP A 252 -6.40 2.43 2.28
C ASP A 252 -4.94 2.73 1.91
N LYS A 253 -4.44 3.88 2.33
CA LYS A 253 -3.04 4.27 2.14
C LYS A 253 -2.10 3.30 2.85
N TRP A 254 -2.35 2.96 4.11
CA TRP A 254 -1.54 1.98 4.82
C TRP A 254 -1.61 0.60 4.18
N ALA A 255 -2.80 0.14 3.78
CA ALA A 255 -2.97 -1.14 3.10
C ALA A 255 -2.16 -1.20 1.78
N SER A 256 -2.13 -0.10 1.01
CA SER A 256 -1.29 -0.03 -0.19
C SER A 256 0.21 -0.03 0.13
N ILE A 257 0.65 0.62 1.22
CA ILE A 257 2.05 0.59 1.68
C ILE A 257 2.48 -0.83 2.06
N ASP A 258 1.66 -1.54 2.85
CA ASP A 258 1.94 -2.91 3.28
C ASP A 258 1.94 -3.89 2.09
N TYR A 259 1.00 -3.73 1.16
CA TYR A 259 0.96 -4.50 -0.08
C TYR A 259 2.24 -4.29 -0.91
N ASN A 260 2.67 -3.04 -1.07
CA ASN A 260 3.86 -2.68 -1.84
C ASN A 260 5.16 -3.16 -1.20
N TYR A 261 5.26 -3.05 0.13
CA TYR A 261 6.33 -3.69 0.89
C TYR A 261 6.36 -5.20 0.65
N GLY A 262 5.21 -5.87 0.75
CA GLY A 262 5.08 -7.33 0.70
C GLY A 262 5.57 -7.94 -0.60
N TYR A 263 5.32 -7.31 -1.75
CA TYR A 263 5.83 -7.82 -3.02
C TYR A 263 7.29 -7.41 -3.30
N ASN A 264 7.76 -6.26 -2.82
CA ASN A 264 9.11 -5.76 -3.11
C ASN A 264 10.20 -6.40 -2.24
N VAL A 265 9.89 -6.72 -0.98
CA VAL A 265 10.88 -7.21 0.01
C VAL A 265 11.59 -8.50 -0.43
N GLY A 266 10.94 -9.31 -1.27
CA GLY A 266 11.51 -10.55 -1.84
C GLY A 266 12.53 -10.34 -2.96
N LEU A 267 12.63 -9.13 -3.52
CA LEU A 267 13.33 -8.86 -4.78
C LEU A 267 14.79 -8.41 -4.62
N ALA A 268 15.33 -8.54 -3.40
CA ALA A 268 16.68 -8.16 -3.03
C ALA A 268 17.81 -8.70 -3.95
N GLY A 269 17.58 -9.80 -4.65
CA GLY A 269 18.55 -10.39 -5.59
C GLY A 269 18.58 -9.75 -6.99
N LEU A 270 17.60 -8.91 -7.31
CA LEU A 270 17.42 -8.32 -8.65
C LEU A 270 17.96 -6.89 -8.76
N GLN A 271 18.21 -6.23 -7.62
CA GLN A 271 18.77 -4.89 -7.58
C GLN A 271 20.28 -4.85 -7.31
N ARG A 272 20.92 -3.75 -7.73
CA ARG A 272 22.34 -3.42 -7.53
C ARG A 272 22.57 -1.93 -7.88
N PRO A 273 23.73 -1.32 -7.56
CA PRO A 273 23.99 0.07 -7.93
C PRO A 273 23.66 0.41 -9.38
N GLY A 274 22.76 1.39 -9.59
CA GLY A 274 22.27 1.76 -10.91
C GLY A 274 21.03 1.02 -11.39
N ARG A 275 20.47 0.11 -10.60
CA ARG A 275 19.41 -0.85 -10.93
C ARG A 275 18.53 -1.09 -9.71
N TRP A 276 17.45 -0.32 -9.57
CA TRP A 276 16.68 -0.26 -8.33
C TRP A 276 15.29 -0.84 -8.50
N ASN A 277 14.89 -1.61 -7.50
CA ASN A 277 13.51 -1.99 -7.33
C ASN A 277 12.69 -0.75 -6.86
N ASP A 278 11.57 -0.45 -7.50
CA ASP A 278 10.67 0.67 -7.21
C ASP A 278 9.28 0.20 -6.74
N PRO A 279 9.04 0.13 -5.41
CA PRO A 279 7.75 -0.17 -4.79
C PRO A 279 6.77 1.01 -4.79
N ASP A 280 7.00 2.00 -5.65
CA ASP A 280 6.20 3.21 -5.81
C ASP A 280 6.43 4.32 -4.76
N PHE A 281 5.72 5.42 -4.93
CA PHE A 281 5.90 6.69 -4.22
C PHE A 281 5.80 6.60 -2.68
N LEU A 282 6.46 7.55 -2.01
CA LEU A 282 6.24 7.82 -0.60
C LEU A 282 4.96 8.67 -0.42
N LEU A 283 4.00 8.12 0.32
CA LEU A 283 2.85 8.86 0.85
C LEU A 283 3.16 9.48 2.21
N ALA A 284 4.37 9.28 2.72
CA ALA A 284 4.91 9.99 3.88
C ALA A 284 4.82 11.51 3.67
N GLY A 285 4.09 12.16 4.56
CA GLY A 285 3.65 13.55 4.46
C GLY A 285 2.39 13.73 5.31
N ASP A 286 1.70 14.86 5.17
CA ASP A 286 0.40 15.09 5.79
C ASP A 286 -0.72 14.49 4.93
N SER A 287 -0.74 13.15 4.83
CA SER A 287 -1.59 12.38 3.91
C SER A 287 -2.76 11.64 4.58
N GLY A 288 -2.99 11.84 5.88
CA GLY A 288 -3.99 11.10 6.66
C GLY A 288 -3.49 9.78 7.26
N LEU A 289 -2.24 9.41 6.99
CA LEU A 289 -1.51 8.37 7.70
C LEU A 289 -1.09 8.84 9.10
N THR A 290 -0.96 7.91 10.04
CA THR A 290 -0.39 8.19 11.36
C THR A 290 1.11 8.48 11.26
N ARG A 291 1.66 9.08 12.33
CA ARG A 291 3.11 9.34 12.41
C ARG A 291 3.95 8.07 12.29
N ASP A 292 3.49 6.97 12.88
CA ASP A 292 4.22 5.71 12.86
C ASP A 292 4.16 5.05 11.48
N GLU A 293 3.04 5.14 10.77
CA GLU A 293 2.91 4.65 9.39
C GLU A 293 3.81 5.41 8.41
N ILE A 294 3.84 6.76 8.47
CA ILE A 294 4.74 7.53 7.60
C ILE A 294 6.21 7.25 7.93
N GLN A 295 6.55 7.04 9.21
CA GLN A 295 7.91 6.69 9.62
C GLN A 295 8.28 5.27 9.19
N SER A 296 7.35 4.32 9.27
CA SER A 296 7.51 2.96 8.76
C SER A 296 7.76 2.93 7.27
N GLN A 297 6.97 3.66 6.46
CA GLN A 297 7.17 3.69 5.02
C GLN A 297 8.59 4.13 4.66
N VAL A 298 9.05 5.28 5.19
CA VAL A 298 10.41 5.78 4.91
C VAL A 298 11.49 4.79 5.38
N SER A 299 11.28 4.13 6.52
CA SER A 299 12.24 3.16 7.08
C SER A 299 12.32 1.89 6.23
N LEU A 300 11.18 1.35 5.81
CA LEU A 300 11.08 0.15 4.98
C LEU A 300 11.61 0.40 3.58
N TRP A 301 11.25 1.51 2.93
CA TRP A 301 11.81 1.89 1.62
C TRP A 301 13.33 2.04 1.70
N SER A 302 13.84 2.67 2.77
CA SER A 302 15.29 2.80 2.99
C SER A 302 15.98 1.45 3.20
N MET A 303 15.35 0.53 3.93
CA MET A 303 15.82 -0.85 4.06
C MET A 303 15.77 -1.60 2.73
N MET A 304 14.81 -1.29 1.87
CA MET A 304 14.70 -1.87 0.54
C MET A 304 15.62 -1.19 -0.49
N ALA A 305 16.34 -0.12 -0.12
CA ALA A 305 17.08 0.70 -1.08
C ALA A 305 16.21 1.11 -2.28
N ALA A 306 14.96 1.47 -1.98
CA ALA A 306 13.96 1.88 -2.96
C ALA A 306 14.10 3.38 -3.27
N PRO A 307 13.69 3.85 -4.45
CA PRO A 307 13.60 5.27 -4.73
C PRO A 307 12.79 6.00 -3.65
N LEU A 308 13.32 7.08 -3.10
CA LEU A 308 12.61 7.92 -2.12
C LEU A 308 11.98 9.10 -2.85
N ILE A 309 10.89 8.82 -3.58
CA ILE A 309 10.16 9.81 -4.37
C ILE A 309 8.87 10.15 -3.62
N SER A 310 8.76 11.35 -3.06
CA SER A 310 7.56 11.80 -2.37
C SER A 310 6.45 12.13 -3.37
N SER A 311 5.21 11.74 -3.05
CA SER A 311 4.02 12.21 -3.76
C SER A 311 2.97 12.72 -2.78
N THR A 312 3.34 13.80 -2.07
CA THR A 312 2.48 14.56 -1.15
C THR A 312 2.62 16.06 -1.43
N ASP A 313 1.74 16.88 -0.86
CA ASP A 313 1.89 18.35 -0.92
C ASP A 313 3.02 18.81 -0.01
N LEU A 314 4.17 19.13 -0.61
CA LEU A 314 5.35 19.57 0.13
C LEU A 314 5.23 21.02 0.64
N THR A 315 4.29 21.80 0.11
CA THR A 315 4.07 23.19 0.49
C THR A 315 3.35 23.31 1.84
N HIS A 316 2.71 22.22 2.29
CA HIS A 316 1.92 22.15 3.51
C HIS A 316 2.43 21.13 4.55
N LEU A 317 3.71 20.77 4.51
CA LEU A 317 4.28 19.83 5.46
C LEU A 317 4.27 20.35 6.92
N SER A 318 3.75 19.53 7.82
CA SER A 318 3.91 19.71 9.26
C SER A 318 5.36 19.47 9.68
N PRO A 319 5.81 20.06 10.80
CA PRO A 319 7.14 19.78 11.34
C PRO A 319 7.39 18.29 11.62
N ALA A 320 6.35 17.54 11.96
CA ALA A 320 6.42 16.10 12.20
C ALA A 320 6.69 15.33 10.90
N ALA A 321 5.93 15.60 9.84
CA ALA A 321 6.14 14.98 8.53
C ALA A 321 7.51 15.34 7.95
N LEU A 322 7.93 16.59 8.05
CA LEU A 322 9.26 17.04 7.61
C LEU A 322 10.40 16.38 8.39
N ALA A 323 10.21 16.10 9.68
CA ALA A 323 11.20 15.37 10.49
C ALA A 323 11.38 13.93 10.01
N VAL A 324 10.30 13.28 9.57
CA VAL A 324 10.31 11.91 9.02
C VAL A 324 10.98 11.88 7.65
N LEU A 325 10.46 12.62 6.68
CA LEU A 325 11.03 12.70 5.32
C LEU A 325 12.48 13.19 5.35
N GLY A 326 12.80 14.11 6.27
CA GLY A 326 14.11 14.71 6.38
C GLY A 326 15.10 13.96 7.28
N ASN A 327 14.82 12.74 7.74
CA ASN A 327 15.70 12.05 8.67
C ASN A 327 16.98 11.54 7.97
N ARG A 328 18.08 12.28 8.14
CA ARG A 328 19.37 11.99 7.48
C ARG A 328 19.94 10.62 7.77
N ASP A 329 19.73 10.08 8.97
CA ASP A 329 20.31 8.78 9.33
C ASP A 329 19.53 7.63 8.69
N VAL A 330 18.22 7.80 8.50
CA VAL A 330 17.38 6.85 7.74
C VAL A 330 17.68 6.93 6.24
N ILE A 331 17.77 8.15 5.68
CA ILE A 331 18.19 8.37 4.29
C ILE A 331 19.59 7.77 4.04
N ALA A 332 20.51 7.84 5.00
CA ALA A 332 21.84 7.24 4.85
C ALA A 332 21.81 5.70 4.78
N VAL A 333 20.78 5.05 5.32
CA VAL A 333 20.55 3.62 5.12
C VAL A 333 20.15 3.35 3.67
N ASP A 334 19.21 4.14 3.12
CA ASP A 334 18.80 4.06 1.72
C ASP A 334 19.98 4.27 0.76
N GLN A 335 20.66 5.40 0.93
CA GLN A 335 21.75 5.91 0.11
C GLN A 335 23.11 5.25 0.41
N ASP A 336 23.13 4.13 1.13
CA ASP A 336 24.38 3.41 1.42
C ASP A 336 25.05 2.94 0.12
N ARG A 337 26.35 3.23 -0.01
CA ARG A 337 27.12 2.97 -1.23
C ARG A 337 27.29 1.50 -1.60
N LEU A 338 27.00 0.55 -0.72
CA LEU A 338 26.93 -0.86 -1.13
C LEU A 338 25.79 -1.08 -2.13
N GLY A 339 24.72 -0.28 -2.04
CA GLY A 339 23.60 -0.34 -2.97
C GLY A 339 22.90 -1.69 -2.99
N VAL A 340 22.70 -2.27 -1.80
CA VAL A 340 22.08 -3.59 -1.62
C VAL A 340 20.77 -3.47 -0.86
N GLN A 341 19.79 -4.30 -1.23
CA GLN A 341 18.55 -4.42 -0.47
C GLN A 341 18.80 -5.09 0.88
N GLY A 342 18.03 -4.69 1.89
CA GLY A 342 17.80 -5.49 3.08
C GLY A 342 17.05 -6.79 2.75
N ARG A 343 17.16 -7.78 3.63
CA ARG A 343 16.44 -9.05 3.51
C ARG A 343 15.73 -9.36 4.82
N ILE A 344 14.57 -10.00 4.74
CA ILE A 344 13.93 -10.61 5.90
C ILE A 344 14.86 -11.70 6.46
N VAL A 345 15.20 -11.59 7.73
CA VAL A 345 16.00 -12.58 8.50
C VAL A 345 15.17 -13.34 9.52
N GLN A 346 13.96 -12.85 9.81
CA GLN A 346 12.97 -13.46 10.67
C GLN A 346 11.58 -12.96 10.27
N HIS A 347 10.64 -13.89 10.20
CA HIS A 347 9.22 -13.63 9.99
C HIS A 347 8.44 -14.20 11.17
N GLY A 348 7.36 -13.55 11.57
CA GLY A 348 6.44 -14.04 12.58
C GLY A 348 5.01 -13.54 12.37
N ALA A 349 4.15 -13.76 13.36
CA ALA A 349 2.74 -13.37 13.25
C ALA A 349 2.60 -11.84 13.30
N GLY A 350 2.42 -11.20 12.14
CA GLY A 350 2.23 -9.75 12.01
C GLY A 350 3.52 -8.94 12.23
N TYR A 351 4.69 -9.54 12.05
CA TYR A 351 5.96 -8.81 12.11
C TYR A 351 7.03 -9.42 11.20
N ASP A 352 7.94 -8.56 10.75
CA ASP A 352 9.17 -8.93 10.06
C ASP A 352 10.38 -8.29 10.72
N VAL A 353 11.53 -8.99 10.64
CA VAL A 353 12.83 -8.42 10.93
C VAL A 353 13.65 -8.40 9.65
N LEU A 354 14.03 -7.21 9.22
CA LEU A 354 14.91 -7.03 8.07
C LEU A 354 16.33 -6.72 8.53
N SER A 355 17.31 -7.18 7.76
CA SER A 355 18.69 -6.73 7.91
C SER A 355 19.34 -6.35 6.58
N LYS A 356 19.99 -5.19 6.56
CA LYS A 356 20.73 -4.63 5.43
C LYS A 356 22.19 -4.41 5.84
N PRO A 357 23.17 -5.06 5.20
CA PRO A 357 24.57 -4.73 5.43
C PRO A 357 24.86 -3.32 4.89
N LEU A 358 25.65 -2.55 5.63
CA LEU A 358 26.04 -1.19 5.27
C LEU A 358 27.53 -1.13 4.96
N ALA A 359 27.93 -0.14 4.17
CA ALA A 359 29.32 0.16 3.97
C ALA A 359 30.01 0.45 5.31
N GLY A 360 31.15 -0.19 5.54
CA GLY A 360 31.90 -0.06 6.80
C GLY A 360 31.67 -1.21 7.79
N GLY A 361 30.79 -2.17 7.48
CA GLY A 361 30.63 -3.41 8.25
C GLY A 361 29.52 -3.39 9.30
N ASP A 362 28.84 -2.26 9.44
CA ASP A 362 27.61 -2.16 10.24
C ASP A 362 26.45 -2.87 9.52
N ARG A 363 25.37 -3.09 10.25
CA ARG A 363 24.09 -3.51 9.66
C ARG A 363 22.97 -2.59 10.13
N ALA A 364 22.10 -2.19 9.21
CA ALA A 364 20.79 -1.71 9.59
C ALA A 364 19.89 -2.92 9.90
N VAL A 365 19.12 -2.82 10.98
CA VAL A 365 18.16 -3.84 11.43
C VAL A 365 16.82 -3.15 11.68
N ALA A 366 15.79 -3.57 10.96
CA ALA A 366 14.44 -3.06 11.15
C ALA A 366 13.59 -4.12 11.87
N LEU A 367 12.91 -3.71 12.93
CA LEU A 367 11.88 -4.49 13.60
C LEU A 367 10.53 -3.89 13.17
N PHE A 368 9.86 -4.53 12.21
CA PHE A 368 8.63 -4.04 11.61
C PHE A 368 7.43 -4.80 12.15
N ASN A 369 6.42 -4.09 12.64
CA ASN A 369 5.13 -4.61 13.06
C ASN A 369 4.06 -4.21 12.03
N SER A 370 3.57 -5.18 11.25
CA SER A 370 2.48 -4.95 10.28
C SER A 370 1.09 -5.12 10.90
N SER A 371 0.99 -5.56 12.15
CA SER A 371 -0.31 -5.80 12.80
C SER A 371 -0.93 -4.55 13.42
N ASP A 372 -2.24 -4.61 13.67
CA ASP A 372 -3.02 -3.57 14.36
C ASP A 372 -2.77 -3.52 15.89
N ARG A 373 -1.78 -4.24 16.43
CA ARG A 373 -1.49 -4.30 17.87
C ARG A 373 -0.01 -4.09 18.14
N ALA A 374 0.30 -3.34 19.19
CA ALA A 374 1.65 -3.25 19.71
C ALA A 374 2.18 -4.64 20.08
N GLN A 375 3.43 -4.91 19.75
CA GLN A 375 4.09 -6.16 20.12
C GLN A 375 5.58 -5.98 20.32
N THR A 376 6.15 -6.76 21.23
CA THR A 376 7.61 -6.84 21.36
C THR A 376 8.19 -7.71 20.25
N VAL A 377 8.94 -7.09 19.33
CA VAL A 377 9.67 -7.81 18.28
C VAL A 377 11.10 -8.06 18.78
N THR A 378 11.55 -9.31 18.71
CA THR A 378 12.87 -9.73 19.20
C THR A 378 13.65 -10.53 18.16
N THR A 379 14.93 -10.22 18.01
CA THR A 379 15.90 -10.97 17.23
C THR A 379 17.27 -11.01 17.92
N THR A 380 18.28 -11.55 17.25
CA THR A 380 19.67 -11.52 17.73
C THR A 380 20.61 -10.92 16.70
N ALA A 381 21.74 -10.36 17.14
CA ALA A 381 22.78 -9.84 16.27
C ALA A 381 23.29 -10.91 15.28
N THR A 382 23.45 -12.16 15.75
CA THR A 382 23.83 -13.29 14.89
C THR A 382 22.78 -13.58 13.82
N ARG A 383 21.48 -13.60 14.17
CA ARG A 383 20.40 -13.82 13.21
C ARG A 383 20.28 -12.67 12.21
N ALA A 384 20.52 -11.44 12.66
CA ALA A 384 20.65 -10.28 11.79
C ALA A 384 21.89 -10.34 10.88
N GLY A 385 22.80 -11.31 11.05
CA GLY A 385 23.95 -11.52 10.18
C GLY A 385 25.19 -10.74 10.57
N LEU A 386 25.30 -10.30 11.84
CA LEU A 386 26.56 -9.82 12.40
C LEU A 386 27.43 -10.99 12.86
N HIS A 387 28.75 -10.80 12.80
CA HIS A 387 29.70 -11.74 13.39
C HIS A 387 29.64 -11.70 14.92
N ALA A 388 29.97 -12.83 15.56
CA ALA A 388 30.02 -12.91 17.01
C ALA A 388 31.00 -11.89 17.61
N ALA A 389 30.50 -11.08 18.54
CA ALA A 389 31.27 -10.11 19.32
C ALA A 389 30.89 -10.21 20.80
N ALA A 390 31.73 -9.65 21.68
CA ALA A 390 31.43 -9.58 23.12
C ALA A 390 30.24 -8.66 23.47
N GLY A 391 29.89 -7.77 22.55
CA GLY A 391 28.72 -6.90 22.62
C GLY A 391 28.63 -6.04 21.38
N TYR A 392 27.53 -5.29 21.26
CA TYR A 392 27.18 -4.49 20.09
C TYR A 392 26.68 -3.12 20.55
N ARG A 393 26.97 -2.09 19.77
CA ARG A 393 26.37 -0.77 19.91
C ARG A 393 25.14 -0.70 18.99
N LEU A 394 24.01 -0.26 19.54
CA LEU A 394 22.78 -0.01 18.79
C LEU A 394 22.53 1.49 18.79
N GLU A 395 22.17 2.03 17.64
CA GLU A 395 21.69 3.39 17.49
C GLU A 395 20.33 3.35 16.80
N ASP A 396 19.30 3.83 17.50
CA ASP A 396 18.00 4.04 16.92
C ASP A 396 18.05 5.27 16.01
N LEU A 397 17.81 5.04 14.71
CA LEU A 397 17.96 6.07 13.68
C LEU A 397 16.81 7.08 13.70
N VAL A 398 15.75 6.84 14.47
CA VAL A 398 14.64 7.77 14.65
C VAL A 398 14.79 8.52 15.98
N SER A 399 14.85 7.81 17.11
CA SER A 399 14.94 8.43 18.45
C SER A 399 16.33 8.98 18.79
N LYS A 400 17.36 8.58 18.04
CA LYS A 400 18.79 8.88 18.26
C LYS A 400 19.33 8.27 19.56
N GLN A 401 18.58 7.38 20.19
CA GLN A 401 19.04 6.68 21.39
C GLN A 401 20.17 5.72 21.03
N VAL A 402 21.22 5.72 21.85
CA VAL A 402 22.38 4.85 21.70
C VAL A 402 22.49 3.95 22.92
N THR A 403 22.50 2.64 22.69
CA THR A 403 22.57 1.61 23.73
C THR A 403 23.59 0.53 23.41
N GLU A 404 23.82 -0.39 24.34
CA GLU A 404 24.63 -1.59 24.14
C GLU A 404 23.82 -2.88 24.39
N THR A 405 24.14 -3.95 23.66
CA THR A 405 23.63 -5.29 23.95
C THR A 405 24.74 -6.34 23.89
N THR A 406 24.56 -7.43 24.64
CA THR A 406 25.36 -8.65 24.51
C THR A 406 24.96 -9.52 23.30
N GLY A 407 23.84 -9.21 22.63
CA GLY A 407 23.47 -9.85 21.37
C GLY A 407 21.97 -9.95 21.09
N VAL A 408 21.10 -9.61 22.03
CA VAL A 408 19.64 -9.59 21.83
C VAL A 408 19.22 -8.19 21.37
N ILE A 409 18.48 -8.13 20.27
CA ILE A 409 17.90 -6.90 19.74
C ILE A 409 16.40 -7.01 19.89
N ALA A 410 15.81 -6.18 20.74
CA ALA A 410 14.38 -6.20 21.02
C ALA A 410 13.86 -4.78 21.23
N ALA A 411 12.64 -4.54 20.79
CA ALA A 411 11.90 -3.33 21.08
C ALA A 411 10.41 -3.65 21.18
N ASP A 412 9.70 -2.84 21.96
CA ASP A 412 8.26 -2.73 21.84
C ASP A 412 7.94 -1.91 20.58
N VAL A 413 7.18 -2.48 19.64
CA VAL A 413 6.90 -1.86 18.35
C VAL A 413 5.39 -1.61 18.27
N PRO A 414 4.93 -0.34 18.23
CA PRO A 414 3.52 0.01 18.08
C PRO A 414 2.88 -0.59 16.81
N PRO A 415 1.53 -0.61 16.70
CA PRO A 415 0.86 -0.98 15.48
C PRO A 415 1.43 -0.22 14.28
N HIS A 416 1.66 -0.93 13.17
CA HIS A 416 2.12 -0.33 11.90
C HIS A 416 3.47 0.41 11.99
N ALA A 417 4.23 0.21 13.08
CA ALA A 417 5.47 0.92 13.33
C ALA A 417 6.72 0.09 12.95
N THR A 418 7.84 0.80 12.77
CA THR A 418 9.16 0.20 12.52
C THR A 418 10.19 0.84 13.43
N VAL A 419 10.91 0.01 14.21
CA VAL A 419 12.12 0.43 14.91
C VAL A 419 13.32 0.14 14.02
N LEU A 420 14.00 1.19 13.55
CA LEU A 420 15.16 1.08 12.66
C LEU A 420 16.45 1.37 13.42
N LEU A 421 17.30 0.36 13.53
CA LEU A 421 18.54 0.39 14.29
C LEU A 421 19.75 0.28 13.37
N ARG A 422 20.80 1.04 13.64
CA ARG A 422 22.16 0.76 13.15
C ARG A 422 22.92 -0.01 14.21
N VAL A 423 23.42 -1.19 13.85
CA VAL A 423 24.10 -2.12 14.76
C VAL A 423 25.56 -2.24 14.35
N HIS A 424 26.44 -1.94 15.31
CA HIS A 424 27.90 -2.03 15.15
C HIS A 424 28.46 -3.12 16.07
N PRO A 425 29.33 -4.03 15.58
CA PRO A 425 30.02 -5.01 16.42
C PRO A 425 31.05 -4.33 17.31
N GLY A 426 30.96 -4.56 18.62
CA GLY A 426 31.78 -3.91 19.65
C GLY A 426 30.91 -3.13 20.63
N ALA A 427 31.08 -3.41 21.92
CA ALA A 427 30.36 -2.68 22.97
C ALA A 427 30.92 -1.27 23.13
N GLY A 428 30.06 -0.25 23.04
CA GLY A 428 30.44 1.10 23.45
C GLY A 428 30.59 1.16 24.97
N ARG A 429 31.74 1.64 25.46
CA ARG A 429 31.97 1.77 26.91
C ARG A 429 31.05 2.85 27.50
N GLY A 430 30.41 2.54 28.62
CA GLY A 430 29.57 3.51 29.35
C GLY A 430 28.22 3.81 28.70
N LEU A 431 27.81 3.04 27.68
CA LEU A 431 26.46 3.10 27.14
C LEU A 431 25.46 2.42 28.08
N ALA A 432 24.22 2.90 28.07
CA ALA A 432 23.13 2.23 28.73
C ALA A 432 22.82 0.89 28.03
N PRO A 433 22.43 -0.15 28.77
CA PRO A 433 21.98 -1.39 28.18
C PRO A 433 20.72 -1.17 27.33
N SER A 434 20.60 -1.93 26.24
CA SER A 434 19.36 -2.02 25.49
C SER A 434 18.32 -2.72 26.35
N THR A 435 17.13 -2.14 26.42
CA THR A 435 16.03 -2.65 27.24
C THR A 435 14.75 -2.69 26.42
N ALA A 436 13.87 -3.64 26.71
CA ALA A 436 12.55 -3.72 26.11
C ALA A 436 11.47 -3.90 27.17
N LEU A 437 10.29 -3.34 26.91
CA LEU A 437 9.08 -3.64 27.65
C LEU A 437 8.28 -4.68 26.88
N THR A 438 7.71 -5.63 27.60
CA THR A 438 6.80 -6.63 27.03
C THR A 438 5.54 -6.74 27.86
N TRP A 439 4.41 -6.69 27.19
CA TRP A 439 3.09 -6.88 27.77
C TRP A 439 2.60 -8.30 27.50
N HIS A 440 2.08 -8.94 28.55
CA HIS A 440 1.40 -10.22 28.44
C HIS A 440 0.01 -10.12 29.07
N ASP A 441 -1.02 -10.39 28.28
CA ASP A 441 -2.37 -10.53 28.82
C ASP A 441 -2.44 -11.82 29.67
N VAL A 442 -2.74 -11.66 30.96
CA VAL A 442 -2.90 -12.75 31.92
C VAL A 442 -4.31 -12.72 32.53
N SER A 443 -5.25 -12.06 31.86
CA SER A 443 -6.64 -11.95 32.27
C SER A 443 -7.28 -13.34 32.37
N THR A 444 -8.08 -13.54 33.42
CA THR A 444 -9.03 -14.65 33.47
C THR A 444 -10.37 -14.16 32.89
N ALA A 445 -11.19 -15.05 32.35
CA ALA A 445 -12.47 -14.73 31.71
C ALA A 445 -13.49 -13.93 32.59
N LYS A 446 -13.17 -13.62 33.85
CA LYS A 446 -14.01 -12.91 34.83
C LYS A 446 -13.48 -11.54 35.28
N SER A 447 -12.35 -11.03 34.77
CA SER A 447 -11.87 -9.69 35.14
C SER A 447 -11.35 -8.92 33.93
N PRO A 448 -11.71 -7.64 33.77
CA PRO A 448 -11.14 -6.83 32.70
C PRO A 448 -9.63 -6.62 32.91
N GLY A 449 -8.88 -6.82 31.81
CA GLY A 449 -7.53 -6.31 31.55
C GLY A 449 -6.49 -6.49 32.64
N THR A 450 -6.12 -7.72 33.00
CA THR A 450 -4.92 -7.94 33.84
C THR A 450 -3.72 -8.26 32.96
N TYR A 451 -2.69 -7.42 33.03
CA TYR A 451 -1.49 -7.55 32.24
C TYR A 451 -0.26 -7.75 33.13
N ARG A 452 0.67 -8.59 32.67
CA ARG A 452 2.02 -8.65 33.20
C ARG A 452 2.92 -7.81 32.30
N VAL A 453 3.49 -6.74 32.86
CA VAL A 453 4.46 -5.88 32.19
C VAL A 453 5.85 -6.29 32.63
N THR A 454 6.72 -6.64 31.68
CA THR A 454 8.09 -7.10 31.93
C THR A 454 9.09 -6.09 31.38
N LEU A 455 10.05 -5.66 32.20
CA LEU A 455 11.23 -4.94 31.77
C LEU A 455 12.40 -5.93 31.65
N ALA A 456 12.96 -6.05 30.45
CA ALA A 456 14.12 -6.88 30.19
C ALA A 456 15.38 -6.03 29.94
N ASP A 457 16.51 -6.49 30.47
CA ASP A 457 17.86 -6.00 30.22
C ASP A 457 18.55 -6.91 29.20
N HIS A 458 19.07 -6.34 28.12
CA HIS A 458 19.80 -7.06 27.07
C HIS A 458 21.29 -6.70 27.02
N GLY A 459 21.77 -5.85 27.91
CA GLY A 459 23.15 -5.41 27.97
C GLY A 459 23.99 -6.16 29.01
N ALA A 460 25.18 -5.63 29.25
CA ALA A 460 26.17 -6.16 30.18
C ALA A 460 26.11 -5.52 31.58
N THR A 461 25.26 -4.51 31.77
CA THR A 461 25.19 -3.72 33.01
C THR A 461 23.83 -3.84 33.67
N ALA A 462 23.80 -4.38 34.89
CA ALA A 462 22.58 -4.53 35.69
C ALA A 462 21.83 -3.21 35.91
N LEU A 463 20.49 -3.27 35.85
CA LEU A 463 19.59 -2.14 36.09
C LEU A 463 19.32 -1.97 37.59
N SER A 464 19.46 -0.75 38.08
CA SER A 464 19.21 -0.38 39.47
C SER A 464 18.09 0.65 39.60
N ALA A 465 17.33 0.53 40.69
CA ALA A 465 16.13 1.33 40.97
C ALA A 465 15.13 1.42 39.80
N PRO A 466 14.78 0.32 39.10
CA PRO A 466 13.81 0.38 38.01
C PRO A 466 12.41 0.77 38.53
N GLN A 467 11.78 1.73 37.87
CA GLN A 467 10.42 2.18 38.13
C GLN A 467 9.59 2.14 36.85
N LEU A 468 8.45 1.43 36.89
CA LEU A 468 7.44 1.48 35.85
C LEU A 468 6.43 2.58 36.16
N HIS A 469 6.11 3.40 35.17
CA HIS A 469 5.04 4.38 35.19
C HIS A 469 4.06 4.10 34.05
N LEU A 470 2.79 3.99 34.37
CA LEU A 470 1.73 3.64 33.43
C LEU A 470 0.80 4.83 33.22
N THR A 471 0.39 5.03 31.98
CA THR A 471 -0.56 6.07 31.59
C THR A 471 -1.64 5.49 30.68
N ALA A 472 -2.87 5.97 30.87
CA ALA A 472 -4.01 5.56 30.08
C ALA A 472 -4.75 6.80 29.54
N PRO A 473 -5.44 6.68 28.41
CA PRO A 473 -6.20 7.78 27.84
C PRO A 473 -7.42 8.11 28.69
N HIS A 474 -8.08 9.23 28.37
CA HIS A 474 -9.28 9.67 29.08
C HIS A 474 -10.35 8.57 29.11
N GLY A 475 -10.97 8.37 30.29
CA GLY A 475 -11.97 7.32 30.51
C GLY A 475 -11.41 5.96 30.91
N TRP A 476 -10.09 5.75 30.77
CA TRP A 476 -9.41 4.51 31.19
C TRP A 476 -8.67 4.70 32.51
N THR A 477 -8.56 3.62 33.28
CA THR A 477 -7.82 3.58 34.55
C THR A 477 -6.81 2.44 34.55
N VAL A 478 -5.65 2.69 35.15
CA VAL A 478 -4.58 1.69 35.35
C VAL A 478 -4.20 1.66 36.82
N SER A 479 -4.06 0.46 37.39
CA SER A 479 -3.70 0.28 38.80
C SER A 479 -2.79 -0.93 39.00
N PRO A 480 -1.67 -0.77 39.71
CA PRO A 480 -1.05 0.50 40.14
C PRO A 480 -0.49 1.33 38.96
N THR A 481 -0.45 2.65 39.08
CA THR A 481 0.12 3.57 38.06
C THR A 481 1.63 3.70 38.14
N THR A 482 2.25 3.43 39.30
CA THR A 482 3.70 3.47 39.50
C THR A 482 4.14 2.27 40.32
N ILE A 483 5.20 1.60 39.88
CA ILE A 483 5.67 0.33 40.45
C ILE A 483 7.19 0.35 40.52
N THR A 484 7.74 0.08 41.70
CA THR A 484 9.18 -0.17 41.82
C THR A 484 9.45 -1.66 41.57
N LEU A 485 10.27 -1.95 40.57
CA LEU A 485 10.72 -3.30 40.27
C LEU A 485 11.98 -3.62 41.09
N PRO A 486 12.26 -4.91 41.37
CA PRO A 486 13.54 -5.31 41.96
C PRO A 486 14.71 -4.98 41.03
N ARG A 487 15.92 -4.94 41.57
CA ARG A 487 17.16 -4.82 40.77
C ARG A 487 17.20 -5.93 39.73
N ILE A 488 17.48 -5.58 38.47
CA ILE A 488 17.54 -6.52 37.36
C ILE A 488 19.02 -6.82 37.09
N PRO A 489 19.49 -8.08 37.21
CA PRO A 489 20.87 -8.42 36.86
C PRO A 489 21.08 -8.25 35.34
N ALA A 490 22.35 -8.10 34.92
CA ALA A 490 22.69 -8.02 33.49
C ALA A 490 22.10 -9.20 32.71
N GLY A 491 21.41 -8.94 31.61
CA GLY A 491 20.70 -9.97 30.82
C GLY A 491 19.42 -10.53 31.47
N GLY A 492 19.00 -9.98 32.61
CA GLY A 492 17.82 -10.44 33.36
C GLY A 492 16.54 -9.67 33.02
N ALA A 493 15.46 -10.00 33.73
CA ALA A 493 14.20 -9.28 33.61
C ALA A 493 13.46 -9.22 34.96
N ALA A 494 12.56 -8.26 35.12
CA ALA A 494 11.58 -8.23 36.20
C ALA A 494 10.22 -7.79 35.68
N SER A 495 9.15 -8.28 36.32
CA SER A 495 7.78 -7.99 35.89
C SER A 495 6.93 -7.48 37.04
N ALA A 496 5.87 -6.75 36.69
CA ALA A 496 4.78 -6.41 37.59
C ALA A 496 3.43 -6.72 36.94
N THR A 497 2.43 -6.99 37.76
CA THR A 497 1.05 -7.15 37.32
C THR A 497 0.33 -5.81 37.44
N VAL A 498 -0.44 -5.46 36.41
CA VAL A 498 -1.20 -4.22 36.30
C VAL A 498 -2.62 -4.55 35.86
N HIS A 499 -3.57 -3.80 36.40
CA HIS A 499 -4.98 -3.91 36.08
C HIS A 499 -5.40 -2.69 35.28
N VAL A 500 -6.06 -2.93 34.15
CA VAL A 500 -6.52 -1.93 33.20
C VAL A 500 -8.04 -2.06 33.10
N HIS A 501 -8.73 -0.96 33.34
CA HIS A 501 -10.18 -0.89 33.24
C HIS A 501 -10.58 0.29 32.35
N GLY A 502 -11.25 -0.02 31.25
CA GLY A 502 -11.84 0.95 30.34
C GLY A 502 -13.30 1.28 30.66
N PRO A 503 -13.86 2.30 29.99
CA PRO A 503 -15.29 2.55 30.02
C PRO A 503 -16.04 1.40 29.31
N GLN A 504 -17.36 1.36 29.45
CA GLN A 504 -18.17 0.45 28.64
C GLN A 504 -18.07 0.86 27.17
N ALA A 505 -17.50 -0.02 26.33
CA ALA A 505 -17.36 0.24 24.90
C ALA A 505 -18.72 0.36 24.20
N ALA A 506 -18.84 1.33 23.29
CA ALA A 506 -19.97 1.45 22.38
C ALA A 506 -19.89 0.38 21.28
N PRO A 507 -21.00 0.01 20.62
CA PRO A 507 -20.96 -0.88 19.48
C PRO A 507 -19.98 -0.42 18.39
N GLY A 508 -19.24 -1.37 17.84
CA GLY A 508 -18.13 -1.14 16.92
C GLY A 508 -16.82 -1.74 17.44
N THR A 509 -15.74 -1.44 16.71
CA THR A 509 -14.38 -1.80 17.09
C THR A 509 -13.68 -0.57 17.64
N THR A 510 -13.21 -0.63 18.88
CA THR A 510 -12.40 0.44 19.48
C THR A 510 -11.01 -0.06 19.79
N VAL A 511 -10.00 0.72 19.37
CA VAL A 511 -8.59 0.45 19.62
C VAL A 511 -8.08 1.48 20.62
N THR A 512 -7.57 1.03 21.76
CA THR A 512 -7.05 1.90 22.82
C THR A 512 -5.61 1.52 23.16
N ALA A 513 -4.72 2.51 23.11
CA ALA A 513 -3.34 2.40 23.56
C ALA A 513 -3.22 2.61 25.09
N ILE A 514 -2.49 1.74 25.77
CA ILE A 514 -2.05 1.91 27.16
C ILE A 514 -0.53 1.94 27.17
N HIS A 515 0.05 3.00 27.71
CA HIS A 515 1.50 3.17 27.67
C HIS A 515 2.14 2.86 29.02
N ALA A 516 3.34 2.28 28.97
CA ALA A 516 4.25 2.17 30.10
C ALA A 516 5.58 2.82 29.74
N THR A 517 6.16 3.53 30.69
CA THR A 517 7.55 3.99 30.66
C THR A 517 8.29 3.40 31.84
N ALA A 518 9.38 2.70 31.59
CA ALA A 518 10.32 2.30 32.62
C ALA A 518 11.43 3.35 32.72
N SER A 519 11.75 3.79 33.93
CA SER A 519 12.98 4.52 34.23
C SER A 519 13.92 3.65 35.06
N TYR A 520 15.23 3.74 34.84
CA TYR A 520 16.22 2.95 35.56
C TYR A 520 17.59 3.63 35.54
N ARG A 521 18.52 3.13 36.36
CA ARG A 521 19.93 3.53 36.33
C ARG A 521 20.82 2.35 35.94
N ALA A 522 21.72 2.57 35.00
CA ALA A 522 22.79 1.64 34.65
C ALA A 522 24.15 2.37 34.67
N GLY A 523 25.15 1.82 35.35
CA GLY A 523 26.48 2.44 35.42
C GLY A 523 26.50 3.81 36.12
N SER A 524 27.16 4.81 35.52
CA SER A 524 27.40 6.13 36.12
C SER A 524 26.14 7.02 36.11
N ALA A 525 25.24 6.76 37.07
CA ALA A 525 24.19 7.65 37.60
C ALA A 525 23.12 8.26 36.66
N ARG A 526 23.24 8.16 35.33
CA ARG A 526 22.19 8.63 34.40
C ARG A 526 20.91 7.79 34.58
N VAL A 527 19.77 8.47 34.59
CA VAL A 527 18.47 7.81 34.48
C VAL A 527 18.15 7.67 33.00
N ASP A 528 18.01 6.44 32.55
CA ASP A 528 17.57 6.10 31.20
C ASP A 528 16.12 5.62 31.22
N THR A 529 15.47 5.67 30.06
CA THR A 529 14.06 5.29 29.92
C THR A 529 13.83 4.41 28.71
N VAL A 530 12.85 3.51 28.83
CA VAL A 530 12.26 2.80 27.70
C VAL A 530 10.74 2.90 27.80
N ALA A 531 10.09 3.11 26.66
CA ALA A 531 8.64 3.11 26.57
C ALA A 531 8.16 1.85 25.84
N GLY A 532 6.92 1.48 26.11
CA GLY A 532 6.20 0.47 25.37
C GLY A 532 4.71 0.67 25.53
N GLU A 533 3.94 0.03 24.67
CA GLU A 533 2.50 0.16 24.59
C GLU A 533 1.83 -1.22 24.61
N GLN A 534 0.64 -1.27 25.17
CA GLN A 534 -0.32 -2.34 24.94
C GLN A 534 -1.54 -1.79 24.20
N THR A 535 -1.90 -2.46 23.11
CA THR A 535 -3.11 -2.16 22.35
C THR A 535 -4.26 -3.03 22.81
N ILE A 536 -5.30 -2.41 23.35
CA ILE A 536 -6.55 -3.05 23.74
C ILE A 536 -7.57 -2.85 22.60
N VAL A 537 -7.99 -3.96 21.99
CA VAL A 537 -9.02 -3.96 20.95
C VAL A 537 -10.29 -4.54 21.55
N GLU A 538 -11.32 -3.71 21.65
CA GLU A 538 -12.65 -4.11 22.07
C GLU A 538 -13.55 -4.17 20.84
N VAL A 539 -14.21 -5.31 20.63
CA VAL A 539 -15.20 -5.49 19.57
C VAL A 539 -16.54 -5.70 20.27
N VAL A 540 -17.38 -4.67 20.23
CA VAL A 540 -18.75 -4.74 20.75
C VAL A 540 -19.68 -4.89 19.56
N PRO A 541 -20.40 -6.02 19.41
CA PRO A 541 -21.31 -6.20 18.29
C PRO A 541 -22.40 -5.13 18.28
N PHE A 542 -22.70 -4.60 17.09
CA PHE A 542 -23.90 -3.80 16.87
C PHE A 542 -25.15 -4.63 17.23
N PRO A 543 -26.15 -4.03 17.88
CA PRO A 543 -27.36 -4.75 18.28
C PRO A 543 -28.19 -5.22 17.07
N SER A 544 -27.99 -4.62 15.90
CA SER A 544 -28.60 -4.99 14.62
C SER A 544 -27.77 -4.44 13.46
N LEU A 545 -28.02 -4.90 12.24
CA LEU A 545 -27.39 -4.32 11.03
C LEU A 545 -27.73 -2.82 10.89
N ALA A 546 -28.97 -2.43 11.16
CA ALA A 546 -29.41 -1.04 11.05
C ALA A 546 -28.67 -0.09 12.01
N ALA A 547 -28.24 -0.60 13.18
CA ALA A 547 -27.42 0.17 14.11
C ALA A 547 -25.97 0.35 13.61
N ALA A 548 -25.55 -0.43 12.60
CA ALA A 548 -24.24 -0.37 11.99
C ALA A 548 -24.20 0.42 10.67
N PHE A 549 -25.33 0.97 10.20
CA PHE A 549 -25.36 1.72 8.94
C PHE A 549 -24.45 2.95 8.99
N ASP A 550 -23.58 3.07 7.98
CA ASP A 550 -22.53 4.08 7.90
C ASP A 550 -22.43 4.75 6.52
N ASN A 551 -23.20 4.28 5.54
CA ASN A 551 -23.18 4.81 4.18
C ASN A 551 -24.57 5.17 3.64
N VAL A 552 -24.64 6.26 2.86
CA VAL A 552 -25.87 6.72 2.19
C VAL A 552 -25.96 6.10 0.79
N GLY A 553 -26.61 4.95 0.71
CA GLY A 553 -26.75 4.17 -0.52
C GLY A 553 -27.91 4.63 -1.41
N ALA A 554 -28.93 5.28 -0.84
CA ALA A 554 -30.11 5.73 -1.58
C ALA A 554 -30.52 7.18 -1.24
N THR A 555 -30.90 7.93 -2.27
CA THR A 555 -31.33 9.34 -2.15
C THR A 555 -32.66 9.61 -2.84
N SER A 556 -33.29 10.74 -2.51
CA SER A 556 -34.44 11.23 -3.28
C SER A 556 -33.94 11.86 -4.58
N GLU A 557 -34.65 11.66 -5.69
CA GLU A 557 -34.40 12.41 -6.94
C GLU A 557 -34.47 13.94 -6.76
N SER A 558 -35.13 14.43 -5.70
CA SER A 558 -35.21 15.85 -5.35
C SER A 558 -34.03 16.38 -4.51
N ASP A 559 -33.24 15.48 -3.91
CA ASP A 559 -32.07 15.81 -3.11
C ASP A 559 -31.08 14.63 -3.18
N THR A 560 -30.24 14.66 -4.21
CA THR A 560 -29.27 13.60 -4.51
C THR A 560 -27.92 13.83 -3.84
N THR A 561 -27.70 15.03 -3.30
CA THR A 561 -26.41 15.51 -2.78
C THR A 561 -25.81 14.65 -1.67
N PRO A 562 -26.58 14.00 -0.77
CA PRO A 562 -25.99 13.19 0.30
C PRO A 562 -25.54 11.79 -0.15
N GLY A 563 -25.86 11.38 -1.38
CA GLY A 563 -25.62 10.02 -1.86
C GLY A 563 -24.14 9.73 -2.04
N ASN A 564 -23.70 8.52 -1.69
CA ASN A 564 -22.32 8.10 -1.91
C ASN A 564 -22.16 6.57 -1.92
N PHE A 565 -23.06 5.85 -2.58
CA PHE A 565 -23.01 4.39 -2.66
C PHE A 565 -21.67 3.89 -3.21
N ASP A 566 -21.11 4.56 -4.23
CA ASP A 566 -19.91 4.10 -4.93
C ASP A 566 -18.64 4.89 -4.61
N GLY A 567 -18.69 5.80 -3.62
CA GLY A 567 -17.59 6.71 -3.30
C GLY A 567 -17.45 7.91 -4.25
N GLY A 568 -18.16 7.94 -5.38
CA GLY A 568 -18.18 9.02 -6.37
C GLY A 568 -19.36 9.99 -6.21
N GLY A 569 -20.16 9.83 -5.16
CA GLY A 569 -21.38 10.60 -4.93
C GLY A 569 -22.63 10.03 -5.63
N ASP A 570 -22.53 8.89 -6.32
CA ASP A 570 -23.67 8.25 -6.96
C ASP A 570 -24.43 7.37 -5.94
N SER A 571 -25.74 7.21 -6.13
CA SER A 571 -26.60 6.42 -5.22
C SER A 571 -27.82 5.83 -5.94
N TYR A 572 -28.51 4.88 -5.34
CA TYR A 572 -29.80 4.41 -5.86
C TYR A 572 -30.85 5.53 -5.75
N SER A 573 -31.72 5.65 -6.76
CA SER A 573 -32.92 6.50 -6.70
C SER A 573 -33.98 5.82 -5.85
N THR A 574 -34.44 6.47 -4.78
CA THR A 574 -35.52 5.95 -3.92
C THR A 574 -36.85 5.81 -4.66
N GLN A 575 -37.09 6.62 -5.69
CA GLN A 575 -38.23 6.51 -6.60
C GLN A 575 -38.11 5.26 -7.50
N ALA A 576 -36.91 4.96 -8.01
CA ALA A 576 -36.65 3.74 -8.76
C ALA A 576 -36.76 2.49 -7.89
N LEU A 577 -36.21 2.54 -6.67
CA LEU A 577 -36.33 1.49 -5.66
C LEU A 577 -37.79 1.23 -5.30
N ALA A 578 -38.59 2.29 -5.10
CA ALA A 578 -40.02 2.14 -4.82
C ALA A 578 -40.77 1.46 -5.98
N LYS A 579 -40.45 1.77 -7.24
CA LYS A 579 -41.01 1.06 -8.41
C LYS A 579 -40.61 -0.43 -8.44
N ALA A 580 -39.42 -0.76 -7.95
CA ALA A 580 -38.93 -2.13 -7.78
C ALA A 580 -39.48 -2.83 -6.52
N GLY A 581 -40.33 -2.15 -5.72
CA GLY A 581 -40.93 -2.69 -4.50
C GLY A 581 -40.09 -2.53 -3.22
N ALA A 582 -38.95 -1.84 -3.30
CA ALA A 582 -38.04 -1.58 -2.19
C ALA A 582 -38.31 -0.19 -1.56
N THR A 583 -39.46 -0.06 -0.88
CA THR A 583 -39.77 1.12 -0.04
C THR A 583 -39.23 0.94 1.38
N PRO A 584 -39.02 2.02 2.16
CA PRO A 584 -38.53 1.91 3.54
C PRO A 584 -39.32 0.91 4.39
N GLY A 585 -38.64 -0.09 4.94
CA GLY A 585 -39.24 -1.16 5.76
C GLY A 585 -39.98 -2.26 4.97
N ALA A 586 -39.97 -2.25 3.64
CA ALA A 586 -40.64 -3.26 2.83
C ALA A 586 -40.06 -4.67 3.03
N THR A 587 -40.89 -5.68 2.86
CA THR A 587 -40.43 -7.07 2.81
C THR A 587 -39.93 -7.39 1.41
N ILE A 588 -38.67 -7.82 1.30
CA ILE A 588 -38.07 -8.28 0.04
C ILE A 588 -37.95 -9.81 0.11
N SER A 589 -38.69 -10.51 -0.74
CA SER A 589 -38.59 -11.96 -0.91
C SER A 589 -37.92 -12.30 -2.24
N ALA A 590 -36.71 -12.85 -2.17
CA ALA A 590 -35.92 -13.18 -3.36
C ALA A 590 -35.10 -14.46 -3.10
N ASN A 591 -35.02 -15.33 -4.11
CA ASN A 591 -34.14 -16.51 -4.11
C ASN A 591 -34.31 -17.44 -2.89
N GLY A 592 -35.52 -17.54 -2.34
CA GLY A 592 -35.83 -18.37 -1.16
C GLY A 592 -35.50 -17.72 0.18
N LEU A 593 -35.12 -16.44 0.19
CA LEU A 593 -34.80 -15.64 1.36
C LEU A 593 -35.82 -14.50 1.52
N THR A 594 -36.04 -14.08 2.76
CA THR A 594 -36.90 -12.95 3.09
C THR A 594 -36.13 -11.97 3.96
N PHE A 595 -36.09 -10.71 3.52
CA PHE A 595 -35.39 -9.60 4.14
C PHE A 595 -36.36 -8.47 4.47
N SER A 596 -35.98 -7.62 5.43
CA SER A 596 -36.60 -6.30 5.61
C SER A 596 -35.67 -5.27 4.98
N TRP A 597 -36.16 -4.55 3.97
CA TRP A 597 -35.45 -3.42 3.37
C TRP A 597 -35.24 -2.34 4.45
N PRO A 598 -34.08 -1.64 4.46
CA PRO A 598 -33.81 -0.55 5.39
C PRO A 598 -35.00 0.40 5.57
N SER A 599 -35.31 0.75 6.81
CA SER A 599 -36.35 1.75 7.13
C SER A 599 -35.79 3.18 7.20
N ALA A 600 -34.53 3.37 6.82
CA ALA A 600 -33.85 4.66 6.79
C ALA A 600 -34.56 5.65 5.86
N ALA A 601 -34.50 6.93 6.20
CA ALA A 601 -35.02 7.99 5.33
C ALA A 601 -34.06 8.20 4.14
N PRO A 602 -34.57 8.62 2.97
CA PRO A 602 -33.70 8.99 1.85
C PRO A 602 -32.63 10.00 2.27
N GLY A 603 -31.38 9.79 1.84
CA GLY A 603 -30.26 10.68 2.20
C GLY A 603 -29.68 10.46 3.60
N THR A 604 -30.11 9.41 4.31
CA THR A 604 -29.50 8.97 5.58
C THR A 604 -28.88 7.59 5.41
N PRO A 605 -27.92 7.18 6.27
CA PRO A 605 -27.29 5.89 6.15
C PRO A 605 -28.30 4.73 6.17
N ASP A 606 -28.25 3.89 5.14
CA ASP A 606 -29.22 2.81 4.87
C ASP A 606 -28.55 1.47 4.56
N ASN A 607 -27.22 1.44 4.53
CA ASN A 607 -26.42 0.23 4.35
C ASN A 607 -25.14 0.31 5.17
N VAL A 608 -24.50 -0.85 5.30
CA VAL A 608 -23.16 -0.97 5.87
C VAL A 608 -22.16 -1.14 4.74
N SER A 609 -21.21 -0.22 4.61
CA SER A 609 -19.97 -0.44 3.85
C SER A 609 -19.08 -1.36 4.67
N ALA A 610 -18.84 -2.58 4.19
CA ALA A 610 -18.28 -3.63 5.02
C ALA A 610 -16.82 -3.35 5.42
N SER A 611 -16.57 -3.12 6.70
CA SER A 611 -15.26 -2.79 7.28
C SER A 611 -14.96 -3.65 8.52
N GLY A 612 -15.48 -4.88 8.56
CA GLY A 612 -15.29 -5.79 9.70
C GLY A 612 -16.28 -5.63 10.85
N GLN A 613 -17.40 -4.92 10.66
CA GLN A 613 -18.41 -4.71 11.72
C GLN A 613 -18.96 -6.07 12.21
N ALA A 614 -18.99 -6.25 13.54
CA ALA A 614 -19.68 -7.37 14.18
C ALA A 614 -21.13 -7.00 14.48
N ILE A 615 -22.08 -7.86 14.12
CA ILE A 615 -23.52 -7.60 14.21
C ILE A 615 -24.17 -8.74 14.97
N THR A 616 -24.96 -8.40 15.99
CA THR A 616 -25.79 -9.36 16.72
C THR A 616 -26.91 -9.85 15.81
N LEU A 617 -27.03 -11.17 15.64
CA LEU A 617 -28.08 -11.78 14.85
C LEU A 617 -28.48 -13.12 15.47
N GLY A 618 -29.72 -13.23 15.90
CA GLY A 618 -30.28 -14.47 16.43
C GLY A 618 -30.93 -15.32 15.34
N GLY A 619 -30.73 -16.63 15.37
CA GLY A 619 -31.42 -17.55 14.49
C GLY A 619 -30.69 -18.88 14.34
N LYS A 620 -31.41 -19.90 13.86
CA LYS A 620 -30.88 -21.22 13.55
C LYS A 620 -31.43 -21.63 12.20
N GLY A 621 -30.57 -22.19 11.36
CA GLY A 621 -30.95 -22.56 10.01
C GLY A 621 -29.79 -23.11 9.19
N SER A 622 -29.98 -23.20 7.89
CA SER A 622 -29.02 -23.82 6.95
C SER A 622 -27.99 -22.82 6.39
N ALA A 623 -28.37 -21.55 6.26
CA ALA A 623 -27.50 -20.51 5.72
C ALA A 623 -27.83 -19.12 6.29
N LEU A 624 -26.85 -18.22 6.24
CA LEU A 624 -26.99 -16.81 6.49
C LEU A 624 -27.17 -16.11 5.13
N GLY A 625 -28.30 -15.45 4.94
CA GLY A 625 -28.61 -14.68 3.75
C GLY A 625 -28.23 -13.20 3.90
N PHE A 626 -27.70 -12.65 2.81
CA PHE A 626 -27.33 -11.24 2.67
C PHE A 626 -28.10 -10.64 1.50
N LEU A 627 -28.56 -9.40 1.67
CA LEU A 627 -29.09 -8.56 0.60
C LEU A 627 -28.13 -7.36 0.45
N GLY A 628 -27.55 -7.19 -0.73
CA GLY A 628 -26.47 -6.24 -0.94
C GLY A 628 -26.14 -6.01 -2.39
N ALA A 629 -25.18 -5.11 -2.62
CA ALA A 629 -24.56 -4.87 -3.92
C ALA A 629 -23.13 -4.40 -3.68
N GLU A 630 -22.33 -4.34 -4.74
CA GLU A 630 -20.95 -3.89 -4.66
C GLU A 630 -20.69 -2.63 -5.48
N ALA A 631 -19.75 -1.79 -5.08
CA ALA A 631 -19.22 -0.69 -5.90
C ALA A 631 -17.84 -0.99 -6.53
N GLY A 632 -17.31 -2.21 -6.37
CA GLY A 632 -15.98 -2.62 -6.85
C GLY A 632 -16.01 -3.97 -7.59
N PHE A 633 -14.97 -4.79 -7.36
CA PHE A 633 -14.86 -6.19 -7.78
C PHE A 633 -14.17 -7.08 -6.71
N VAL A 634 -14.68 -7.08 -5.48
CA VAL A 634 -14.06 -7.73 -4.32
C VAL A 634 -14.95 -8.77 -3.66
N SER A 635 -14.32 -9.72 -2.98
CA SER A 635 -14.99 -10.63 -2.06
C SER A 635 -14.23 -10.66 -0.75
N GLY A 636 -14.91 -10.95 0.36
CA GLY A 636 -14.26 -11.06 1.66
C GLY A 636 -14.86 -12.13 2.55
N THR A 637 -14.13 -12.44 3.62
CA THR A 637 -14.52 -13.47 4.58
C THR A 637 -15.53 -12.93 5.59
N VAL A 638 -16.69 -13.55 5.68
CA VAL A 638 -17.63 -13.44 6.79
C VAL A 638 -17.25 -14.43 7.88
N THR A 639 -17.29 -14.00 9.14
CA THR A 639 -17.16 -14.90 10.30
C THR A 639 -18.47 -14.94 11.08
N VAL A 640 -19.01 -16.14 11.31
CA VAL A 640 -20.20 -16.37 12.14
C VAL A 640 -19.76 -16.95 13.47
N THR A 641 -20.16 -16.31 14.57
CA THR A 641 -19.98 -16.83 15.93
C THR A 641 -21.32 -17.36 16.44
N TYR A 642 -21.30 -18.57 16.99
CA TYR A 642 -22.47 -19.23 17.55
C TYR A 642 -22.57 -19.01 19.06
N THR A 643 -23.77 -19.23 19.62
CA THR A 643 -24.03 -19.05 21.05
C THR A 643 -23.23 -20.00 21.96
N ASP A 644 -22.66 -21.08 21.42
CA ASP A 644 -21.74 -22.00 22.10
C ASP A 644 -20.27 -21.53 22.08
N GLY A 645 -19.99 -20.36 21.48
CA GLY A 645 -18.65 -19.77 21.35
C GLY A 645 -17.84 -20.29 20.17
N THR A 646 -18.33 -21.27 19.42
CA THR A 646 -17.65 -21.75 18.21
C THR A 646 -17.87 -20.80 17.03
N THR A 647 -17.04 -20.93 15.98
CA THR A 647 -17.15 -20.11 14.77
C THR A 647 -17.21 -20.94 13.49
N SER A 648 -17.74 -20.34 12.42
CA SER A 648 -17.56 -20.79 11.03
C SER A 648 -17.32 -19.58 10.13
N THR A 649 -16.80 -19.81 8.92
CA THR A 649 -16.52 -18.75 7.95
C THR A 649 -17.12 -19.05 6.58
N GLY A 650 -17.28 -18.01 5.76
CA GLY A 650 -17.63 -18.15 4.33
C GLY A 650 -17.25 -16.90 3.55
N GLN A 651 -17.18 -17.02 2.22
CA GLN A 651 -16.90 -15.87 1.35
C GLN A 651 -18.21 -15.15 1.00
N LEU A 652 -18.16 -13.82 1.01
CA LEU A 652 -19.23 -12.93 0.56
C LEU A 652 -18.66 -12.01 -0.52
N GLY A 653 -19.39 -11.90 -1.62
CA GLY A 653 -19.19 -10.89 -2.65
C GLY A 653 -20.52 -10.64 -3.36
N PHE A 654 -20.64 -9.50 -4.02
CA PHE A 654 -21.78 -9.20 -4.88
C PHE A 654 -21.27 -8.72 -6.24
N PRO A 655 -22.03 -8.89 -7.33
CA PRO A 655 -21.73 -8.18 -8.55
C PRO A 655 -21.72 -6.67 -8.28
N ASN A 656 -20.89 -5.96 -9.05
CA ASN A 656 -20.97 -4.51 -9.11
C ASN A 656 -22.42 -4.09 -9.39
N TRP A 657 -22.90 -3.10 -8.65
CA TRP A 657 -24.27 -2.60 -8.70
C TRP A 657 -24.67 -2.19 -10.11
N CYS A 658 -23.70 -1.88 -10.97
CA CYS A 658 -23.89 -1.77 -12.41
C CYS A 658 -22.92 -2.66 -13.19
N CYS A 659 -23.34 -3.05 -14.39
CA CYS A 659 -22.45 -3.46 -15.48
C CYS A 659 -21.59 -4.74 -15.29
N ALA A 660 -21.72 -5.45 -14.17
CA ALA A 660 -21.11 -6.77 -13.97
C ALA A 660 -22.07 -7.93 -14.28
N PRO A 661 -21.56 -9.13 -14.62
CA PRO A 661 -22.37 -10.34 -14.69
C PRO A 661 -23.14 -10.58 -13.38
N THR A 662 -24.44 -10.78 -13.49
CA THR A 662 -25.37 -10.83 -12.34
C THR A 662 -25.19 -12.03 -11.41
N ASP A 663 -24.37 -13.01 -11.81
CA ASP A 663 -24.05 -14.25 -11.11
C ASP A 663 -22.62 -14.28 -10.53
N ALA A 664 -21.88 -13.17 -10.63
CA ALA A 664 -20.56 -13.04 -10.03
C ALA A 664 -20.60 -13.36 -8.52
N TYR A 665 -19.54 -14.00 -8.02
CA TYR A 665 -19.39 -14.43 -6.63
C TYR A 665 -20.51 -15.38 -6.11
N GLY A 666 -21.26 -16.01 -7.02
CA GLY A 666 -22.36 -16.91 -6.67
C GLY A 666 -23.62 -16.18 -6.19
N ALA A 667 -23.67 -14.85 -6.31
CA ALA A 667 -24.84 -14.06 -5.98
C ALA A 667 -25.98 -14.28 -6.99
N LYS A 668 -27.18 -13.85 -6.62
CA LYS A 668 -28.37 -13.90 -7.49
C LYS A 668 -29.10 -12.57 -7.40
N THR A 669 -29.62 -12.08 -8.52
CA THR A 669 -30.40 -10.84 -8.53
C THR A 669 -31.63 -10.95 -7.64
N ALA A 670 -31.84 -9.96 -6.77
CA ALA A 670 -33.06 -9.78 -6.00
C ALA A 670 -34.05 -8.93 -6.80
N PHE A 671 -33.60 -7.75 -7.25
CA PHE A 671 -34.33 -6.84 -8.13
C PHE A 671 -33.34 -5.87 -8.78
N THR A 672 -33.82 -5.08 -9.74
CA THR A 672 -33.05 -4.04 -10.40
C THR A 672 -33.84 -2.73 -10.45
N THR A 673 -33.12 -1.61 -10.60
CA THR A 673 -33.66 -0.29 -10.88
C THR A 673 -33.18 0.18 -12.26
N ASP A 674 -33.89 1.12 -12.88
CA ASP A 674 -33.67 1.54 -14.26
C ASP A 674 -32.78 2.78 -14.42
N HIS A 675 -32.29 3.34 -13.32
CA HIS A 675 -31.41 4.51 -13.29
C HIS A 675 -30.81 4.69 -11.89
N ARG A 676 -29.90 5.65 -11.76
CA ARG A 676 -29.29 6.05 -10.48
C ARG A 676 -29.43 7.55 -10.25
N ASN A 677 -29.14 7.99 -9.04
CA ASN A 677 -28.89 9.39 -8.71
C ASN A 677 -27.39 9.68 -8.78
N THR A 678 -27.05 10.85 -9.33
CA THR A 678 -25.70 11.44 -9.33
C THR A 678 -25.70 12.72 -8.49
N PRO A 679 -24.54 13.32 -8.17
CA PRO A 679 -24.49 14.61 -7.48
C PRO A 679 -25.25 15.75 -8.20
N THR A 680 -25.52 15.60 -9.49
CA THR A 680 -26.23 16.59 -10.32
C THR A 680 -27.71 16.27 -10.56
N GLY A 681 -28.20 15.14 -10.04
CA GLY A 681 -29.58 14.67 -10.19
C GLY A 681 -29.67 13.25 -10.80
N PRO A 682 -30.90 12.78 -11.11
CA PRO A 682 -31.14 11.46 -11.68
C PRO A 682 -30.52 11.31 -13.08
N ALA A 683 -29.80 10.22 -13.33
CA ALA A 683 -29.11 9.98 -14.59
C ALA A 683 -29.03 8.48 -14.95
N ASN A 684 -28.52 8.19 -16.15
CA ASN A 684 -28.31 6.83 -16.67
C ASN A 684 -29.61 6.01 -16.82
N PHE A 685 -30.71 6.66 -17.23
CA PHE A 685 -31.97 5.97 -17.53
C PHE A 685 -31.79 4.86 -18.57
N GLY A 686 -32.40 3.70 -18.29
CA GLY A 686 -32.30 2.49 -19.10
C GLY A 686 -31.12 1.59 -18.73
N ILE A 687 -30.25 2.01 -17.81
CA ILE A 687 -29.17 1.17 -17.27
C ILE A 687 -29.69 0.46 -16.02
N SER A 688 -29.47 -0.86 -15.97
CA SER A 688 -29.92 -1.68 -14.86
C SER A 688 -28.93 -1.60 -13.69
N TYR A 689 -29.41 -1.12 -12.54
CA TYR A 689 -28.66 -1.13 -11.27
C TYR A 689 -29.25 -2.20 -10.34
N GLY A 690 -28.45 -3.22 -10.02
CA GLY A 690 -28.91 -4.43 -9.34
C GLY A 690 -28.71 -4.40 -7.83
N VAL A 691 -29.63 -5.04 -7.11
CA VAL A 691 -29.46 -5.49 -5.72
C VAL A 691 -29.54 -7.01 -5.74
N PHE A 692 -28.66 -7.67 -5.00
CA PHE A 692 -28.42 -9.11 -5.08
C PHE A 692 -28.59 -9.79 -3.72
N THR A 693 -28.89 -11.08 -3.76
CA THR A 693 -28.82 -11.97 -2.61
C THR A 693 -27.57 -12.86 -2.71
N ASN A 694 -26.90 -13.10 -1.60
CA ASN A 694 -25.87 -14.14 -1.49
C ASN A 694 -26.00 -14.85 -0.14
N THR A 695 -25.41 -16.03 0.02
CA THR A 695 -25.50 -16.82 1.25
C THR A 695 -24.15 -17.35 1.71
N VAL A 696 -24.00 -17.46 3.02
CA VAL A 696 -22.89 -18.16 3.69
C VAL A 696 -23.46 -19.35 4.46
N PRO A 697 -22.91 -20.56 4.32
CA PRO A 697 -23.43 -21.73 5.03
C PRO A 697 -23.30 -21.58 6.55
N LEU A 698 -24.33 -22.02 7.29
CA LEU A 698 -24.30 -22.11 8.74
C LEU A 698 -23.98 -23.54 9.19
N THR A 699 -23.40 -23.67 10.38
CA THR A 699 -23.14 -24.97 11.00
C THR A 699 -24.47 -25.58 11.43
N PRO A 700 -24.84 -26.77 10.93
CA PRO A 700 -26.11 -27.39 11.27
C PRO A 700 -26.29 -27.55 12.79
N GLY A 701 -27.49 -27.22 13.27
CA GLY A 701 -27.83 -27.40 14.67
C GLY A 701 -27.48 -26.22 15.58
N LYS A 702 -26.61 -25.29 15.15
CA LYS A 702 -26.14 -24.17 15.97
C LYS A 702 -27.01 -22.93 15.81
N THR A 703 -26.98 -22.07 16.83
CA THR A 703 -27.70 -20.79 16.85
C THR A 703 -26.68 -19.66 16.68
N VAL A 704 -26.88 -18.80 15.69
CA VAL A 704 -26.04 -17.63 15.45
C VAL A 704 -26.16 -16.70 16.65
N ALA A 705 -25.02 -16.15 17.08
CA ALA A 705 -24.94 -15.09 18.06
C ALA A 705 -24.55 -13.77 17.38
N THR A 706 -23.46 -13.80 16.60
CA THR A 706 -22.95 -12.64 15.89
C THR A 706 -22.45 -13.00 14.49
N VAL A 707 -22.49 -12.02 13.59
CA VAL A 707 -21.97 -12.05 12.24
C VAL A 707 -20.95 -10.92 12.10
N THR A 708 -19.71 -11.25 11.80
CA THR A 708 -18.67 -10.27 11.44
C THR A 708 -18.62 -10.17 9.92
N LEU A 709 -18.89 -8.98 9.39
CA LEU A 709 -18.80 -8.66 7.97
C LEU A 709 -17.35 -8.72 7.50
N PRO A 710 -17.10 -8.88 6.18
CA PRO A 710 -15.75 -8.74 5.64
C PRO A 710 -15.19 -7.33 5.86
N ASN A 711 -13.85 -7.20 5.83
CA ASN A 711 -13.17 -5.92 5.72
C ASN A 711 -12.94 -5.60 4.23
N ALA A 712 -14.00 -5.17 3.55
CA ALA A 712 -14.04 -4.96 2.11
C ALA A 712 -15.08 -3.86 1.79
N PRO A 713 -14.70 -2.56 1.86
CA PRO A 713 -15.65 -1.44 1.90
C PRO A 713 -16.52 -1.30 0.64
N ALA A 714 -16.08 -1.85 -0.49
CA ALA A 714 -16.88 -1.91 -1.70
C ALA A 714 -18.13 -2.80 -1.57
N ILE A 715 -18.18 -3.71 -0.60
CA ILE A 715 -19.35 -4.56 -0.32
C ILE A 715 -20.33 -3.77 0.55
N HIS A 716 -21.53 -3.52 0.03
CA HIS A 716 -22.60 -2.84 0.75
C HIS A 716 -23.71 -3.81 1.13
N VAL A 717 -24.04 -3.89 2.42
CA VAL A 717 -25.07 -4.78 2.96
C VAL A 717 -26.28 -3.97 3.43
N PHE A 718 -27.42 -4.18 2.77
CA PHE A 718 -28.70 -3.54 3.11
C PHE A 718 -29.50 -4.35 4.14
N ALA A 719 -29.42 -5.69 4.10
CA ALA A 719 -30.14 -6.55 5.03
C ALA A 719 -29.48 -7.91 5.25
N LEU A 720 -29.76 -8.51 6.41
CA LEU A 720 -29.35 -9.87 6.80
C LEU A 720 -30.57 -10.70 7.22
N THR A 721 -30.52 -12.02 6.99
CA THR A 721 -31.54 -12.96 7.46
C THR A 721 -30.96 -14.35 7.68
N VAL A 722 -31.55 -15.15 8.56
CA VAL A 722 -31.19 -16.57 8.69
C VAL A 722 -32.18 -17.39 7.89
N GLN A 723 -31.68 -18.16 6.91
CA GLN A 723 -32.47 -19.10 6.14
C GLN A 723 -32.82 -20.30 7.03
N PRO A 724 -34.12 -20.57 7.30
CA PRO A 724 -34.55 -21.64 8.21
C PRO A 724 -33.99 -23.04 7.90
#